data_AF-A0A820SQA0-F1
#
_entry.id   AF-A0A820SQA0-F1
#
_cell.length_a   1.000
_cell.length_b   1.000
_cell.length_c   1.000
_cell.angle_alpha   90.00
_cell.angle_beta   90.00
_cell.angle_gamma   90.00
#
_symmetry.space_group_name_H-M   'P 1'
#
loop_
_entity.id
_entity.type
_entity.pdbx_description
1 polymer ?
#
loop_
_entity_poly.entity_id
_entity_poly.type
_entity_poly.pdbx_seq_one_letter_code
_entity_poly.pdbx_strand_id
1 'polypeptide(L)'
;MSNKLIKIDDDDNEIVPRKKLSTIIKDIVLIGICFLILIIMIIVLAIMRQLTIQLLALIVISIVAIFLVICIFSIQLWIKLRKKNDETLQSKKKNVGNRIVNTISIGLTMLTLLLSASVMSPLNLGYGSFATFIVFLIYMSTIIWIITLLVYILIITISFLWKKSYPIRQQLSYGTVSFFIGSFLTCLLFMLIVAMIIGSALSGFGLGLALALSHTLFVGGIATAIFYHSKLVKRICSVLAAIGCVGVSLLLWYYLIDGYSMKIDVIIPAERFPHNLTNDPSLNGNYSYGFLTYGSGFDNRIEYGSQASIITPTIDLSSIITISSFNKQNFKYNESALPLNGRIWYPINTSHGPYPIVLMVHGNHMSTESSENGYEYLGTMLASQGFLTVSIDENFLNLAPPYSSTEYGKMLKIKKYDVSFSRRPEFIARALIILETLKQLRLWNRQEKNQFYNQLDLSNIGLMGHSRGGETIVIAHMLNKLKFLPDYPTTISLSDYNFGIKALFSISGTDDGYTPLGYSLESHDVTMFGIHGIYDGDLLSFMFQGKLKNLRFTSNSSNYNFKASLYVHQANHGQFNSKWGRYDLIPGVNQLIDVRPIMKIEDQQHICKIYMSALMNIVLKNQMQYRILFEDYRAGLTYLPYTNYISTFQDSNEIVIANFENYDVTLGTISGSKINATNLLLWGSIYVDVYHSAMLILQPIENLVGKYTINLQSPINGSYVRFMIGRTSEGLIDNLTVLLWYENGTFDSFVVHVLPALSKRIFKLSSTEYVTAVQTMSLPLAYPVMGLEFVINDTNAQFLIDNIVVAN
;
A
#
# COMPACT_ATOMS: atom_id res chain seq x y z
N MET A 1 46.66 -88.57 11.69
CA MET A 1 45.95 -89.75 11.16
C MET A 1 45.39 -89.37 9.81
N SER A 2 46.14 -89.73 8.75
CA SER A 2 45.73 -90.71 7.70
C SER A 2 44.60 -90.18 6.81
N ASN A 3 44.90 -89.72 5.58
CA ASN A 3 44.89 -90.53 4.33
C ASN A 3 43.52 -91.19 4.10
N LYS A 4 42.86 -91.13 2.95
CA LYS A 4 43.21 -90.78 1.57
C LYS A 4 41.91 -90.83 0.75
N LEU A 5 42.01 -90.49 -0.54
CA LEU A 5 41.18 -90.85 -1.71
C LEU A 5 40.54 -89.61 -2.36
N ILE A 6 40.62 -89.33 -3.66
CA ILE A 6 41.34 -89.83 -4.83
C ILE A 6 41.18 -88.70 -5.90
N LYS A 7 42.14 -88.54 -6.81
CA LYS A 7 42.12 -87.66 -8.02
C LYS A 7 40.91 -87.99 -8.93
N ILE A 8 40.39 -87.10 -9.78
CA ILE A 8 40.90 -86.79 -11.14
C ILE A 8 40.07 -85.64 -11.77
N ASP A 9 40.82 -84.72 -12.41
CA ASP A 9 40.63 -83.81 -13.55
C ASP A 9 39.42 -82.87 -13.75
N ASP A 10 39.83 -81.60 -14.00
CA ASP A 10 39.26 -80.56 -14.88
C ASP A 10 38.75 -81.16 -16.20
N ASP A 11 37.69 -80.67 -16.87
CA ASP A 11 37.49 -79.29 -17.30
C ASP A 11 36.03 -79.11 -17.79
N ASP A 12 35.69 -77.85 -18.07
CA ASP A 12 34.61 -77.34 -18.93
C ASP A 12 33.46 -76.50 -18.33
N ASN A 13 33.53 -75.24 -18.77
CA ASN A 13 32.73 -74.07 -18.50
C ASN A 13 31.33 -74.13 -19.13
N GLU A 14 30.30 -73.72 -18.37
CA GLU A 14 29.02 -73.28 -18.95
C GLU A 14 28.70 -71.81 -18.60
N ILE A 15 28.66 -70.99 -19.65
CA ILE A 15 28.38 -69.56 -19.67
C ILE A 15 26.87 -69.33 -19.58
N VAL A 16 26.39 -68.60 -18.56
CA VAL A 16 25.00 -68.09 -18.52
C VAL A 16 24.87 -66.81 -19.39
N PRO A 17 23.87 -66.68 -20.29
CA PRO A 17 24.01 -65.86 -21.50
C PRO A 17 23.65 -64.37 -21.36
N ARG A 18 24.42 -63.53 -22.07
CA ARG A 18 24.31 -62.06 -22.22
C ARG A 18 22.94 -61.52 -22.65
N LYS A 19 22.01 -62.34 -23.15
CA LYS A 19 20.70 -61.90 -23.69
C LYS A 19 19.74 -61.38 -22.61
N LYS A 20 19.68 -61.95 -21.40
CA LYS A 20 18.68 -61.54 -20.37
C LYS A 20 18.90 -60.13 -19.79
N LEU A 21 20.14 -59.65 -19.73
CA LEU A 21 20.45 -58.36 -19.11
C LEU A 21 20.15 -57.17 -20.04
N SER A 22 20.30 -57.34 -21.36
CA SER A 22 19.97 -56.27 -22.31
C SER A 22 18.46 -56.10 -22.48
N THR A 23 17.67 -57.18 -22.33
CA THR A 23 16.21 -57.12 -22.32
C THR A 23 15.71 -56.35 -21.11
N ILE A 24 16.21 -56.65 -19.90
CA ILE A 24 15.82 -55.94 -18.66
C ILE A 24 16.16 -54.44 -18.73
N ILE A 25 17.31 -54.06 -19.30
CA ILE A 25 17.67 -52.65 -19.46
C ILE A 25 16.77 -51.96 -20.49
N LYS A 26 16.41 -52.64 -21.59
CA LYS A 26 15.45 -52.12 -22.56
C LYS A 26 14.05 -51.94 -21.96
N ASP A 27 13.61 -52.88 -21.13
CA ASP A 27 12.29 -52.82 -20.47
C ASP A 27 12.24 -51.65 -19.46
N ILE A 28 13.33 -51.41 -18.72
CA ILE A 28 13.43 -50.26 -17.79
C ILE A 28 13.42 -48.92 -18.54
N VAL A 29 14.14 -48.83 -19.67
CA VAL A 29 14.15 -47.62 -20.50
C VAL A 29 12.78 -47.39 -21.14
N LEU A 30 12.11 -48.45 -21.60
CA LEU A 30 10.77 -48.38 -22.18
C LEU A 30 9.72 -47.95 -21.14
N ILE A 31 9.79 -48.50 -19.91
CA ILE A 31 8.94 -48.07 -18.80
C ILE A 31 9.19 -46.59 -18.47
N GLY A 32 10.44 -46.15 -18.43
CA GLY A 32 10.78 -44.73 -18.21
C GLY A 32 10.23 -43.79 -19.29
N ILE A 33 10.25 -44.22 -20.55
CA ILE A 33 9.68 -43.46 -21.68
C ILE A 33 8.15 -43.42 -21.60
N CYS A 34 7.48 -44.54 -21.29
CA CYS A 34 6.03 -44.58 -21.11
C CYS A 34 5.55 -43.69 -19.95
N PHE A 35 6.30 -43.63 -18.85
CA PHE A 35 6.00 -42.73 -17.73
C PHE A 35 6.24 -41.25 -18.07
N LEU A 36 7.26 -40.92 -18.86
CA LEU A 36 7.50 -39.56 -19.34
C LEU A 36 6.35 -39.06 -20.23
N ILE A 37 5.84 -39.93 -21.12
CA ILE A 37 4.67 -39.64 -21.97
C ILE A 37 3.41 -39.42 -21.12
N LEU A 38 3.21 -40.23 -20.07
CA LEU A 38 2.09 -40.07 -19.13
C LEU A 38 2.15 -38.72 -18.37
N ILE A 39 3.35 -38.31 -17.93
CA ILE A 39 3.57 -37.01 -17.27
C ILE A 39 3.28 -35.85 -18.22
N ILE A 40 3.72 -35.93 -19.48
CA ILE A 40 3.43 -34.93 -20.51
C ILE A 40 1.93 -34.83 -20.77
N MET A 41 1.22 -35.96 -20.86
CA MET A 41 -0.25 -35.98 -21.00
C MET A 41 -0.97 -35.34 -19.81
N ILE A 42 -0.53 -35.60 -18.57
CA ILE A 42 -1.14 -35.01 -17.36
C ILE A 42 -0.89 -33.50 -17.29
N ILE A 43 0.29 -33.03 -17.69
CA ILE A 43 0.62 -31.60 -17.74
C ILE A 43 -0.22 -30.89 -18.81
N VAL A 44 -0.36 -31.48 -20.00
CA VAL A 44 -1.22 -30.95 -21.06
C VAL A 44 -2.69 -30.89 -20.61
N LEU A 45 -3.19 -31.92 -19.93
CA LEU A 45 -4.53 -31.94 -19.35
C LEU A 45 -4.72 -30.89 -18.22
N ALA A 46 -3.68 -30.60 -17.43
CA ALA A 46 -3.71 -29.59 -16.37
C ALA A 46 -3.72 -28.16 -16.93
N ILE A 47 -2.95 -27.91 -17.99
CA ILE A 47 -2.94 -26.63 -18.73
C ILE A 47 -4.31 -26.37 -19.37
N MET A 48 -4.99 -27.41 -19.86
CA MET A 48 -6.30 -27.28 -20.51
C MET A 48 -7.48 -27.04 -19.54
N ARG A 49 -7.33 -27.21 -18.21
CA ARG A 49 -8.48 -27.23 -17.27
C ARG A 49 -8.46 -26.23 -16.10
N GLN A 50 -7.53 -25.27 -16.04
CA GLN A 50 -7.45 -24.23 -14.98
C GLN A 50 -7.67 -24.78 -13.55
N LEU A 51 -6.81 -25.69 -13.09
CA LEU A 51 -6.98 -26.39 -11.80
C LEU A 51 -6.29 -25.69 -10.61
N THR A 52 -6.87 -25.87 -9.42
CA THR A 52 -6.49 -25.23 -8.15
C THR A 52 -5.12 -25.67 -7.59
N ILE A 53 -4.45 -24.77 -6.85
CA ILE A 53 -3.11 -24.92 -6.23
C ILE A 53 -2.90 -26.26 -5.50
N GLN A 54 -3.93 -26.78 -4.82
CA GLN A 54 -3.85 -28.06 -4.09
C GLN A 54 -3.62 -29.27 -5.01
N LEU A 55 -4.16 -29.26 -6.23
CA LEU A 55 -3.98 -30.35 -7.19
C LEU A 55 -2.60 -30.28 -7.84
N LEU A 56 -2.07 -29.08 -8.06
CA LEU A 56 -0.69 -28.87 -8.53
C LEU A 56 0.32 -29.39 -7.50
N ALA A 57 0.08 -29.13 -6.21
CA ALA A 57 0.87 -29.69 -5.12
C ALA A 57 0.80 -31.23 -5.08
N LEU A 58 -0.38 -31.82 -5.30
CA LEU A 58 -0.53 -33.28 -5.40
C LEU A 58 0.23 -33.88 -6.59
N ILE A 59 0.23 -33.21 -7.74
CA ILE A 59 0.97 -33.61 -8.93
C ILE A 59 2.48 -33.55 -8.65
N VAL A 60 2.97 -32.49 -8.02
CA VAL A 60 4.39 -32.36 -7.63
C VAL A 60 4.79 -33.45 -6.62
N ILE A 61 3.97 -33.69 -5.60
CA ILE A 61 4.20 -34.76 -4.62
C ILE A 61 4.24 -36.13 -5.30
N SER A 62 3.35 -36.37 -6.26
CA SER A 62 3.29 -37.62 -7.04
C SER A 62 4.53 -37.80 -7.91
N ILE A 63 5.01 -36.74 -8.57
CA ILE A 63 6.25 -36.75 -9.36
C ILE A 63 7.47 -37.05 -8.46
N VAL A 64 7.55 -36.41 -7.29
CA VAL A 64 8.61 -36.65 -6.31
C VAL A 64 8.58 -38.08 -5.77
N ALA A 65 7.40 -38.61 -5.46
CA ALA A 65 7.22 -39.98 -4.99
C ALA A 65 7.62 -41.01 -6.06
N ILE A 66 7.20 -40.81 -7.32
CA ILE A 66 7.57 -41.69 -8.45
C ILE A 66 9.09 -41.66 -8.68
N PHE A 67 9.71 -40.48 -8.57
CA PHE A 67 11.16 -40.34 -8.71
C PHE A 67 11.92 -41.07 -7.59
N LEU A 68 11.45 -40.97 -6.34
CA LEU A 68 12.00 -41.73 -5.21
C LEU A 68 11.93 -43.24 -5.43
N VAL A 69 10.82 -43.73 -5.99
CA VAL A 69 10.66 -45.16 -6.34
C VAL A 69 11.68 -45.59 -7.40
N ILE A 70 11.88 -44.77 -8.45
CA ILE A 70 12.88 -45.04 -9.50
C ILE A 70 14.30 -45.07 -8.92
N CYS A 71 14.63 -44.14 -8.01
CA CYS A 71 15.90 -44.12 -7.30
C CYS A 71 16.10 -45.39 -6.46
N ILE A 72 15.08 -45.81 -5.69
CA ILE A 72 15.13 -47.02 -4.87
C ILE A 72 15.31 -48.26 -5.75
N PHE A 73 14.58 -48.37 -6.86
CA PHE A 73 14.69 -49.51 -7.77
C PHE A 73 16.06 -49.57 -8.46
N SER A 74 16.61 -48.41 -8.84
CA SER A 74 17.95 -48.28 -9.42
C SER A 74 19.04 -48.70 -8.42
N ILE A 75 18.87 -48.34 -7.14
CA ILE A 75 19.75 -48.75 -6.04
C ILE A 75 19.64 -50.26 -5.80
N GLN A 76 18.43 -50.83 -5.77
CA GLN A 76 18.22 -52.27 -5.59
C GLN A 76 18.80 -53.10 -6.75
N LEU A 77 18.61 -52.66 -8.00
CA LEU A 77 19.19 -53.30 -9.18
C LEU A 77 20.72 -53.25 -9.12
N TRP A 78 21.30 -52.14 -8.67
CA TRP A 78 22.74 -51.98 -8.47
C TRP A 78 23.28 -52.91 -7.36
N ILE A 79 22.55 -53.07 -6.25
CA ILE A 79 22.88 -54.03 -5.18
C ILE A 79 22.84 -55.47 -5.70
N LYS A 80 21.84 -55.84 -6.52
CA LYS A 80 21.75 -57.17 -7.16
C LYS A 80 22.91 -57.44 -8.11
N LEU A 81 23.31 -56.44 -8.91
CA LEU A 81 24.47 -56.53 -9.81
C LEU A 81 25.81 -56.62 -9.06
N ARG A 82 25.87 -56.15 -7.80
CA ARG A 82 27.06 -56.24 -6.95
C ARG A 82 27.33 -57.66 -6.42
N LYS A 83 26.30 -58.48 -6.19
CA LYS A 83 26.45 -59.86 -5.64
C LYS A 83 27.10 -60.87 -6.58
N LYS A 84 27.26 -60.57 -7.88
CA LYS A 84 28.11 -61.37 -8.78
C LYS A 84 29.56 -60.88 -8.71
N ASN A 85 30.44 -61.69 -8.12
CA ASN A 85 31.89 -61.52 -8.08
C ASN A 85 32.47 -61.99 -9.41
N ASP A 86 32.74 -61.05 -10.29
CA ASP A 86 33.49 -61.26 -11.52
C ASP A 86 34.33 -59.99 -11.75
N GLU A 87 35.66 -60.14 -11.75
CA GLU A 87 36.62 -59.02 -11.75
C GLU A 87 36.58 -58.22 -13.06
N THR A 88 36.15 -58.85 -14.15
CA THR A 88 35.95 -58.20 -15.46
C THR A 88 34.78 -57.19 -15.46
N LEU A 89 33.92 -57.20 -14.43
CA LEU A 89 32.78 -56.30 -14.30
C LEU A 89 33.08 -54.99 -13.54
N GLN A 90 34.24 -54.82 -12.90
CA GLN A 90 34.49 -53.66 -12.04
C GLN A 90 34.54 -52.32 -12.81
N SER A 91 35.16 -52.29 -14.00
CA SER A 91 35.21 -51.05 -14.83
C SER A 91 33.84 -50.70 -15.43
N LYS A 92 33.04 -51.72 -15.79
CA LYS A 92 31.65 -51.55 -16.28
C LYS A 92 30.68 -51.14 -15.16
N LYS A 93 30.82 -51.68 -13.95
CA LYS A 93 30.06 -51.27 -12.75
C LYS A 93 30.28 -49.78 -12.42
N LYS A 94 31.51 -49.27 -12.63
CA LYS A 94 31.87 -47.85 -12.46
C LYS A 94 31.19 -46.93 -13.50
N ASN A 95 31.14 -47.34 -14.77
CA ASN A 95 30.46 -46.58 -15.83
C ASN A 95 28.93 -46.55 -15.69
N VAL A 96 28.32 -47.63 -15.19
CA VAL A 96 26.87 -47.68 -14.95
C VAL A 96 26.45 -46.79 -13.78
N GLY A 97 27.21 -46.80 -12.67
CA GLY A 97 26.95 -45.91 -11.53
C GLY A 97 27.05 -44.43 -11.89
N ASN A 98 28.07 -44.05 -12.68
CA ASN A 98 28.22 -42.67 -13.18
C ASN A 98 27.09 -42.27 -14.14
N ARG A 99 26.63 -43.18 -15.00
CA ARG A 99 25.48 -42.91 -15.89
C ARG A 99 24.20 -42.71 -15.11
N ILE A 100 23.91 -43.54 -14.10
CA ILE A 100 22.72 -43.39 -13.25
C ILE A 100 22.71 -42.05 -12.52
N VAL A 101 23.84 -41.64 -11.92
CA VAL A 101 23.94 -40.35 -11.23
C VAL A 101 23.81 -39.17 -12.21
N ASN A 102 24.42 -39.25 -13.40
CA ASN A 102 24.26 -38.21 -14.41
C ASN A 102 22.81 -38.10 -14.91
N THR A 103 22.12 -39.23 -15.11
CA THR A 103 20.70 -39.24 -15.49
C THR A 103 19.82 -38.65 -14.39
N ILE A 104 20.10 -38.94 -13.12
CA ILE A 104 19.40 -38.34 -11.97
C ILE A 104 19.66 -36.82 -11.89
N SER A 105 20.91 -36.39 -12.06
CA SER A 105 21.29 -34.97 -11.98
C SER A 105 20.70 -34.14 -13.14
N ILE A 106 20.69 -34.69 -14.36
CA ILE A 106 20.06 -34.07 -15.54
C ILE A 106 18.53 -34.03 -15.35
N GLY A 107 17.92 -35.12 -14.86
CA GLY A 107 16.49 -35.18 -14.58
C GLY A 107 16.05 -34.17 -13.52
N LEU A 108 16.82 -34.02 -12.44
CA LEU A 108 16.59 -32.99 -11.42
C LEU A 108 16.72 -31.58 -11.99
N THR A 109 17.73 -31.32 -12.82
CA THR A 109 17.91 -30.01 -13.46
C THR A 109 16.76 -29.67 -14.40
N MET A 110 16.29 -30.64 -15.20
CA MET A 110 15.13 -30.44 -16.09
C MET A 110 13.82 -30.30 -15.31
N LEU A 111 13.64 -31.01 -14.19
CA LEU A 111 12.47 -30.83 -13.32
C LEU A 111 12.45 -29.43 -12.70
N THR A 112 13.60 -28.92 -12.23
CA THR A 112 13.74 -27.55 -11.74
C THR A 112 13.41 -26.53 -12.84
N LEU A 113 13.91 -26.74 -14.07
CA LEU A 113 13.63 -25.88 -15.22
C LEU A 113 12.14 -25.90 -15.62
N LEU A 114 11.49 -27.06 -15.59
CA LEU A 114 10.06 -27.22 -15.90
C LEU A 114 9.17 -26.61 -14.81
N LEU A 115 9.53 -26.77 -13.53
CA LEU A 115 8.87 -26.07 -12.43
C LEU A 115 8.99 -24.55 -12.59
N SER A 116 10.17 -24.04 -12.94
CA SER A 116 10.35 -22.61 -13.23
C SER A 116 9.59 -22.14 -14.48
N ALA A 117 9.46 -22.96 -15.52
CA ALA A 117 8.73 -22.61 -16.73
C ALA A 117 7.20 -22.62 -16.53
N SER A 118 6.68 -23.55 -15.71
CA SER A 118 5.25 -23.60 -15.36
C SER A 118 4.78 -22.39 -14.54
N VAL A 119 5.71 -21.67 -13.94
CA VAL A 119 5.49 -20.42 -13.19
C VAL A 119 5.44 -19.19 -14.11
N MET A 120 5.87 -19.29 -15.38
CA MET A 120 5.95 -18.18 -16.35
C MET A 120 4.69 -17.95 -17.20
N SER A 121 3.51 -18.44 -16.80
CA SER A 121 2.24 -18.20 -17.51
C SER A 121 1.35 -17.20 -16.74
N PRO A 122 1.53 -15.88 -16.87
CA PRO A 122 0.60 -14.92 -16.29
C PRO A 122 -0.43 -14.46 -17.33
N LEU A 123 -1.72 -14.71 -17.09
CA LEU A 123 -2.77 -13.89 -17.70
C LEU A 123 -3.87 -13.57 -16.67
N ASN A 124 -4.01 -12.26 -16.42
CA ASN A 124 -5.17 -11.55 -15.89
C ASN A 124 -5.64 -11.79 -14.45
N LEU A 125 -4.86 -11.41 -13.45
CA LEU A 125 -5.40 -11.21 -12.10
C LEU A 125 -4.85 -9.89 -11.50
N GLY A 126 -5.75 -9.02 -11.02
CA GLY A 126 -5.43 -7.65 -10.52
C GLY A 126 -4.63 -7.61 -9.21
N TYR A 127 -4.21 -6.42 -8.79
CA TYR A 127 -3.22 -6.15 -7.73
C TYR A 127 -3.31 -6.97 -6.42
N GLY A 128 -4.51 -7.33 -5.93
CA GLY A 128 -4.66 -8.19 -4.74
C GLY A 128 -4.18 -9.64 -4.94
N SER A 129 -4.22 -10.13 -6.18
CA SER A 129 -3.66 -11.43 -6.57
C SER A 129 -2.14 -11.41 -6.76
N PHE A 130 -1.55 -10.21 -6.90
CA PHE A 130 -0.13 -10.04 -7.13
C PHE A 130 0.66 -10.28 -5.84
N ALA A 131 0.22 -9.74 -4.70
CA ALA A 131 0.84 -10.03 -3.40
C ALA A 131 0.74 -11.53 -3.04
N THR A 132 -0.38 -12.18 -3.33
CA THR A 132 -0.55 -13.64 -3.15
C THR A 132 0.31 -14.45 -4.12
N PHE A 133 0.51 -13.98 -5.35
CA PHE A 133 1.46 -14.55 -6.30
C PHE A 133 2.91 -14.43 -5.80
N ILE A 134 3.29 -13.29 -5.21
CA ILE A 134 4.61 -13.08 -4.60
C ILE A 134 4.84 -14.02 -3.41
N VAL A 135 3.85 -14.16 -2.51
CA VAL A 135 3.91 -15.12 -1.38
C VAL A 135 4.03 -16.55 -1.89
N PHE A 136 3.32 -16.91 -2.96
CA PHE A 136 3.42 -18.22 -3.60
C PHE A 136 4.83 -18.47 -4.19
N LEU A 137 5.44 -17.48 -4.84
CA LEU A 137 6.82 -17.58 -5.34
C LEU A 137 7.85 -17.77 -4.22
N ILE A 138 7.69 -17.05 -3.10
CA ILE A 138 8.54 -17.21 -1.90
C ILE A 138 8.39 -18.63 -1.34
N TYR A 139 7.16 -19.12 -1.23
CA TYR A 139 6.89 -20.46 -0.69
C TYR A 139 7.48 -21.56 -1.58
N MET A 140 7.28 -21.48 -2.90
CA MET A 140 7.77 -22.49 -3.85
C MET A 140 9.30 -22.49 -3.96
N SER A 141 9.93 -21.31 -3.96
CA SER A 141 11.40 -21.21 -3.99
C SER A 141 12.04 -21.73 -2.70
N THR A 142 11.42 -21.48 -1.55
CA THR A 142 11.84 -22.06 -0.25
C THR A 142 11.72 -23.59 -0.26
N ILE A 143 10.65 -24.15 -0.82
CA ILE A 143 10.48 -25.60 -0.97
C ILE A 143 11.56 -26.20 -1.86
N ILE A 144 11.84 -25.58 -3.01
CA ILE A 144 12.89 -26.03 -3.94
C ILE A 144 14.26 -26.01 -3.25
N TRP A 145 14.54 -24.98 -2.44
CA TRP A 145 15.77 -24.87 -1.67
C TRP A 145 15.89 -25.98 -0.61
N ILE A 146 14.81 -26.23 0.16
CA ILE A 146 14.78 -27.31 1.17
C ILE A 146 14.98 -28.67 0.51
N ILE A 147 14.31 -28.96 -0.61
CA ILE A 147 14.48 -30.23 -1.33
C ILE A 147 15.92 -30.39 -1.79
N THR A 148 16.52 -29.34 -2.34
CA THR A 148 17.93 -29.36 -2.78
C THR A 148 18.88 -29.61 -1.61
N LEU A 149 18.64 -28.98 -0.45
CA LEU A 149 19.40 -29.19 0.78
C LEU A 149 19.27 -30.64 1.30
N LEU A 150 18.05 -31.19 1.33
CA LEU A 150 17.81 -32.57 1.78
C LEU A 150 18.49 -33.60 0.87
N VAL A 151 18.42 -33.41 -0.45
CA VAL A 151 19.15 -34.25 -1.42
C VAL A 151 20.66 -34.15 -1.21
N TYR A 152 21.17 -32.96 -0.91
CA TYR A 152 22.59 -32.75 -0.63
C TYR A 152 23.04 -33.46 0.66
N ILE A 153 22.26 -33.35 1.74
CA ILE A 153 22.50 -34.07 3.01
C ILE A 153 22.49 -35.59 2.79
N LEU A 154 21.55 -36.09 1.97
CA LEU A 154 21.46 -37.50 1.62
C LEU A 154 22.74 -37.96 0.87
N ILE A 155 23.21 -37.18 -0.12
CA ILE A 155 24.44 -37.48 -0.86
C ILE A 155 25.66 -37.49 0.09
N ILE A 156 25.76 -36.53 1.03
CA ILE A 156 26.82 -36.50 2.05
C ILE A 156 26.76 -37.74 2.95
N THR A 157 25.58 -38.10 3.42
CA THR A 157 25.36 -39.24 4.32
C THR A 157 25.76 -40.55 3.62
N ILE A 158 25.33 -40.74 2.37
CA ILE A 158 25.73 -41.88 1.53
C ILE A 158 27.25 -41.89 1.31
N SER A 159 27.87 -40.72 1.11
CA SER A 159 29.31 -40.59 0.92
C SER A 159 30.12 -40.95 2.18
N PHE A 160 29.63 -40.58 3.38
CA PHE A 160 30.25 -40.92 4.67
C PHE A 160 30.20 -42.42 4.98
N LEU A 161 29.09 -43.08 4.61
CA LEU A 161 28.92 -44.53 4.76
C LEU A 161 29.85 -45.33 3.82
N TRP A 162 30.47 -44.69 2.83
CA TRP A 162 31.23 -45.34 1.76
C TRP A 162 32.72 -44.95 1.79
N LYS A 163 33.44 -45.40 2.82
CA LYS A 163 34.83 -45.00 3.17
C LYS A 163 35.94 -45.23 2.11
N LYS A 164 35.68 -45.78 0.91
CA LYS A 164 36.76 -46.29 0.03
C LYS A 164 36.57 -46.12 -1.49
N SER A 165 35.93 -45.06 -2.01
CA SER A 165 35.79 -44.90 -3.48
C SER A 165 36.03 -43.46 -3.98
N TYR A 166 37.10 -43.28 -4.78
CA TYR A 166 37.47 -42.06 -5.50
C TYR A 166 36.36 -41.45 -6.42
N PRO A 167 35.45 -42.20 -7.09
CA PRO A 167 34.41 -41.59 -7.94
C PRO A 167 33.29 -40.85 -7.21
N ILE A 168 33.10 -41.08 -5.90
CA ILE A 168 32.10 -40.36 -5.07
C ILE A 168 32.54 -38.89 -4.86
N ARG A 169 33.86 -38.62 -4.92
CA ARG A 169 34.42 -37.28 -4.75
C ARG A 169 34.07 -36.33 -5.91
N GLN A 170 33.92 -36.84 -7.13
CA GLN A 170 33.43 -36.04 -8.26
C GLN A 170 31.91 -35.77 -8.15
N GLN A 171 31.14 -36.71 -7.60
CA GLN A 171 29.70 -36.54 -7.40
C GLN A 171 29.38 -35.49 -6.32
N LEU A 172 30.18 -35.40 -5.26
CA LEU A 172 30.14 -34.31 -4.28
C LEU A 172 30.43 -32.93 -4.89
N SER A 173 31.33 -32.82 -5.88
CA SER A 173 31.57 -31.55 -6.59
C SER A 173 30.38 -31.13 -7.47
N TYR A 174 29.71 -32.07 -8.15
CA TYR A 174 28.52 -31.75 -8.95
C TYR A 174 27.32 -31.35 -8.08
N GLY A 175 27.08 -32.04 -6.96
CA GLY A 175 26.04 -31.67 -6.00
C GLY A 175 26.26 -30.29 -5.36
N THR A 176 27.52 -29.92 -5.12
CA THR A 176 27.88 -28.59 -4.61
C THR A 176 27.64 -27.50 -5.66
N VAL A 177 27.93 -27.76 -6.94
CA VAL A 177 27.65 -26.84 -8.06
C VAL A 177 26.13 -26.69 -8.29
N SER A 178 25.34 -27.76 -8.21
CA SER A 178 23.88 -27.68 -8.32
C SER A 178 23.24 -26.94 -7.14
N PHE A 179 23.74 -27.11 -5.91
CA PHE A 179 23.33 -26.31 -4.75
C PHE A 179 23.71 -24.83 -4.92
N PHE A 180 24.87 -24.56 -5.52
CA PHE A 180 25.34 -23.22 -5.90
C PHE A 180 24.36 -22.53 -6.85
N ILE A 181 23.99 -23.22 -7.93
CA ILE A 181 23.08 -22.70 -8.96
C ILE A 181 21.68 -22.52 -8.37
N GLY A 182 21.18 -23.47 -7.58
CA GLY A 182 19.87 -23.38 -6.94
C GLY A 182 19.78 -22.24 -5.92
N SER A 183 20.81 -22.03 -5.11
CA SER A 183 20.87 -20.92 -4.14
C SER A 183 21.00 -19.56 -4.85
N PHE A 184 21.81 -19.49 -5.92
CA PHE A 184 21.95 -18.29 -6.74
C PHE A 184 20.65 -17.91 -7.44
N LEU A 185 19.94 -18.87 -8.04
CA LEU A 185 18.66 -18.65 -8.71
C LEU A 185 17.55 -18.25 -7.72
N THR A 186 17.54 -18.83 -6.51
CA THR A 186 16.58 -18.48 -5.45
C THR A 186 16.81 -17.06 -4.93
N CYS A 187 18.07 -16.68 -4.72
CA CYS A 187 18.42 -15.29 -4.39
C CYS A 187 18.02 -14.34 -5.54
N LEU A 188 18.34 -14.69 -6.80
CA LEU A 188 18.01 -13.90 -7.98
C LEU A 188 16.50 -13.66 -8.11
N LEU A 189 15.66 -14.65 -7.79
CA LEU A 189 14.21 -14.51 -7.80
C LEU A 189 13.71 -13.60 -6.67
N PHE A 190 14.21 -13.77 -5.45
CA PHE A 190 13.90 -12.89 -4.31
C PHE A 190 14.30 -11.43 -4.59
N MET A 191 15.37 -11.24 -5.35
CA MET A 191 15.90 -9.93 -5.74
C MET A 191 15.07 -9.23 -6.81
N LEU A 192 14.54 -9.95 -7.81
CA LEU A 192 13.59 -9.38 -8.77
C LEU A 192 12.32 -8.87 -8.06
N ILE A 193 11.88 -9.59 -7.03
CA ILE A 193 10.73 -9.20 -6.20
C ILE A 193 11.00 -7.90 -5.42
N VAL A 194 12.16 -7.79 -4.76
CA VAL A 194 12.55 -6.56 -4.03
C VAL A 194 12.74 -5.38 -4.99
N ALA A 195 13.33 -5.60 -6.17
CA ALA A 195 13.51 -4.55 -7.18
C ALA A 195 12.18 -4.04 -7.75
N MET A 196 11.16 -4.89 -7.84
CA MET A 196 9.80 -4.49 -8.27
C MET A 196 9.04 -3.72 -7.18
N ILE A 197 9.32 -3.99 -5.89
CA ILE A 197 8.70 -3.26 -4.76
C ILE A 197 9.26 -1.84 -4.61
N ILE A 198 10.56 -1.64 -4.87
CA ILE A 198 11.25 -0.35 -4.67
C ILE A 198 10.96 0.65 -5.81
N GLY A 199 10.30 0.23 -6.91
CA GLY A 199 9.91 1.11 -8.02
C GLY A 199 11.05 1.55 -8.94
N SER A 200 12.31 1.47 -8.50
CA SER A 200 13.50 1.76 -9.31
C SER A 200 14.25 0.50 -9.69
N ALA A 201 13.95 -0.04 -10.89
CA ALA A 201 14.48 -1.29 -11.41
C ALA A 201 16.01 -1.39 -11.40
N LEU A 202 16.74 -0.27 -11.49
CA LEU A 202 18.20 -0.27 -11.61
C LEU A 202 18.93 -0.38 -10.26
N SER A 203 18.52 0.37 -9.23
CA SER A 203 19.18 0.38 -7.92
C SER A 203 18.84 -0.86 -7.10
N GLY A 204 17.58 -1.32 -7.15
CA GLY A 204 17.15 -2.57 -6.52
C GLY A 204 17.82 -3.80 -7.14
N PHE A 205 18.02 -3.80 -8.47
CA PHE A 205 18.73 -4.87 -9.16
C PHE A 205 20.22 -4.91 -8.82
N GLY A 206 20.89 -3.75 -8.76
CA GLY A 206 22.32 -3.67 -8.40
C GLY A 206 22.61 -4.17 -6.98
N LEU A 207 21.80 -3.76 -6.00
CA LEU A 207 21.92 -4.25 -4.63
C LEU A 207 21.58 -5.73 -4.51
N GLY A 208 20.52 -6.16 -5.19
CA GLY A 208 20.15 -7.56 -5.26
C GLY A 208 21.30 -8.41 -5.79
N LEU A 209 21.88 -8.02 -6.93
CA LEU A 209 23.02 -8.73 -7.52
C LEU A 209 24.20 -8.82 -6.54
N ALA A 210 24.51 -7.74 -5.82
CA ALA A 210 25.54 -7.75 -4.78
C ALA A 210 25.21 -8.72 -3.62
N LEU A 211 23.95 -8.84 -3.20
CA LEU A 211 23.48 -9.79 -2.19
C LEU A 211 23.62 -11.25 -2.66
N ALA A 212 23.12 -11.58 -3.86
CA ALA A 212 23.26 -12.92 -4.42
C ALA A 212 24.72 -13.32 -4.57
N LEU A 213 25.56 -12.43 -5.11
CA LEU A 213 26.99 -12.68 -5.25
C LEU A 213 27.65 -12.88 -3.88
N SER A 214 27.36 -12.02 -2.90
CA SER A 214 27.95 -12.12 -1.55
C SER A 214 27.53 -13.41 -0.84
N HIS A 215 26.25 -13.78 -0.89
CA HIS A 215 25.75 -15.01 -0.30
C HIS A 215 26.33 -16.25 -0.99
N THR A 216 26.38 -16.22 -2.32
CA THR A 216 26.89 -17.31 -3.16
C THR A 216 28.40 -17.51 -2.94
N LEU A 217 29.17 -16.42 -2.83
CA LEU A 217 30.59 -16.46 -2.48
C LEU A 217 30.81 -16.97 -1.05
N PHE A 218 29.96 -16.58 -0.10
CA PHE A 218 30.04 -17.01 1.29
C PHE A 218 29.79 -18.52 1.45
N VAL A 219 28.58 -18.97 1.09
CA VAL A 219 28.16 -20.36 1.25
C VAL A 219 28.97 -21.28 0.34
N GLY A 220 29.17 -20.84 -0.89
CA GLY A 220 29.93 -21.56 -1.90
C GLY A 220 31.41 -21.71 -1.58
N GLY A 221 32.02 -20.64 -1.06
CA GLY A 221 33.42 -20.65 -0.62
C GLY A 221 33.63 -21.57 0.60
N ILE A 222 32.73 -21.55 1.58
CA ILE A 222 32.77 -22.44 2.75
C ILE A 222 32.63 -23.90 2.33
N ALA A 223 31.61 -24.24 1.54
CA ALA A 223 31.39 -25.60 1.07
C ALA A 223 32.62 -26.13 0.31
N THR A 224 33.17 -25.33 -0.61
CA THR A 224 34.34 -25.75 -1.40
C THR A 224 35.60 -25.87 -0.55
N ALA A 225 35.82 -24.99 0.42
CA ALA A 225 36.97 -25.06 1.32
C ALA A 225 36.95 -26.31 2.23
N ILE A 226 35.75 -26.75 2.65
CA ILE A 226 35.57 -27.95 3.47
C ILE A 226 35.80 -29.22 2.64
N PHE A 227 35.22 -29.30 1.43
CA PHE A 227 35.13 -30.55 0.67
C PHE A 227 36.21 -30.76 -0.39
N TYR A 228 36.97 -29.73 -0.78
CA TYR A 228 37.98 -29.83 -1.85
C TYR A 228 39.41 -29.97 -1.31
N HIS A 229 40.21 -30.93 -1.79
CA HIS A 229 41.50 -31.26 -1.15
C HIS A 229 42.71 -30.40 -1.56
N SER A 230 42.62 -29.64 -2.66
CA SER A 230 43.74 -28.80 -3.11
C SER A 230 43.98 -27.64 -2.14
N LYS A 231 45.20 -27.54 -1.59
CA LYS A 231 45.59 -26.43 -0.69
C LYS A 231 45.39 -25.06 -1.34
N LEU A 232 45.63 -24.96 -2.65
CA LEU A 232 45.43 -23.73 -3.43
C LEU A 232 43.93 -23.39 -3.56
N VAL A 233 43.10 -24.37 -3.93
CA VAL A 233 41.65 -24.16 -4.06
C VAL A 233 41.01 -23.82 -2.71
N LYS A 234 41.43 -24.49 -1.62
CA LYS A 234 40.97 -24.13 -0.27
C LYS A 234 41.29 -22.68 0.08
N ARG A 235 42.52 -22.22 -0.17
CA ARG A 235 42.91 -20.82 0.09
C ARG A 235 42.07 -19.85 -0.72
N ILE A 236 41.90 -20.09 -2.02
CA ILE A 236 41.08 -19.23 -2.89
C ILE A 236 39.62 -19.19 -2.41
N CYS A 237 39.01 -20.35 -2.15
CA CYS A 237 37.62 -20.41 -1.70
C CYS A 237 37.39 -19.84 -0.30
N SER A 238 38.35 -19.96 0.62
CA SER A 238 38.28 -19.29 1.93
C SER A 238 38.37 -17.77 1.79
N VAL A 239 39.18 -17.25 0.86
CA VAL A 239 39.22 -15.81 0.56
C VAL A 239 37.90 -15.34 -0.05
N LEU A 240 37.33 -16.08 -1.01
CA LEU A 240 36.02 -15.78 -1.58
C LEU A 240 34.91 -15.84 -0.53
N ALA A 241 34.96 -16.80 0.39
CA ALA A 241 34.03 -16.87 1.52
C ALA A 241 34.17 -15.66 2.44
N ALA A 242 35.40 -15.22 2.75
CA ALA A 242 35.63 -14.03 3.55
C ALA A 242 35.10 -12.77 2.85
N ILE A 243 35.31 -12.63 1.54
CA ILE A 243 34.75 -11.52 0.73
C ILE A 243 33.21 -11.56 0.76
N GLY A 244 32.61 -12.74 0.58
CA GLY A 244 31.16 -12.92 0.68
C GLY A 244 30.63 -12.58 2.08
N CYS A 245 31.35 -12.95 3.14
CA CYS A 245 31.01 -12.62 4.52
C CYS A 245 31.04 -11.11 4.77
N VAL A 246 32.09 -10.42 4.30
CA VAL A 246 32.20 -8.96 4.38
C VAL A 246 31.07 -8.30 3.58
N GLY A 247 30.76 -8.80 2.38
CA GLY A 247 29.64 -8.33 1.58
C GLY A 247 28.31 -8.45 2.31
N VAL A 248 27.98 -9.65 2.83
CA VAL A 248 26.76 -9.87 3.64
C VAL A 248 26.74 -8.98 4.89
N SER A 249 27.87 -8.83 5.57
CA SER A 249 27.98 -8.01 6.79
C SER A 249 27.78 -6.52 6.51
N LEU A 250 28.37 -5.99 5.44
CA LEU A 250 28.17 -4.60 4.99
C LEU A 250 26.72 -4.35 4.56
N LEU A 251 26.09 -5.34 3.94
CA LEU A 251 24.69 -5.25 3.53
C LEU A 251 23.77 -5.29 4.74
N LEU A 252 23.98 -6.21 5.69
CA LEU A 252 23.26 -6.24 6.96
C LEU A 252 23.45 -4.94 7.75
N TRP A 253 24.69 -4.43 7.81
CA TRP A 253 25.02 -3.14 8.41
C TRP A 253 24.24 -1.99 7.74
N TYR A 254 24.15 -1.98 6.41
CA TYR A 254 23.36 -1.00 5.67
C TYR A 254 21.84 -1.13 5.90
N TYR A 255 21.31 -2.36 5.95
CA TYR A 255 19.90 -2.63 6.28
C TYR A 255 19.54 -2.14 7.69
N LEU A 256 20.47 -2.34 8.63
CA LEU A 256 20.28 -2.02 10.05
C LEU A 256 20.59 -0.56 10.41
N ILE A 257 21.28 0.18 9.53
CA ILE A 257 21.61 1.59 9.78
C ILE A 257 20.58 2.51 9.14
N ASP A 258 20.18 3.47 9.96
CA ASP A 258 19.56 4.70 9.49
C ASP A 258 20.71 5.59 8.99
N GLY A 259 20.90 5.68 7.66
CA GLY A 259 22.03 6.43 7.07
C GLY A 259 21.98 7.97 7.30
N TYR A 260 22.59 8.74 6.39
CA TYR A 260 22.60 10.22 6.49
C TYR A 260 21.27 10.88 6.12
N SER A 261 20.77 11.82 6.95
CA SER A 261 19.61 12.66 6.63
C SER A 261 20.04 13.76 5.64
N MET A 262 19.30 13.94 4.54
CA MET A 262 19.47 15.16 3.75
C MET A 262 19.03 16.34 4.62
N LYS A 263 19.87 17.38 4.70
CA LYS A 263 19.43 18.68 5.21
C LYS A 263 18.41 19.21 4.22
N ILE A 264 17.26 19.62 4.72
CA ILE A 264 16.20 20.17 3.91
C ILE A 264 16.16 21.66 4.20
N ASP A 265 16.35 22.45 3.16
CA ASP A 265 16.14 23.89 3.25
C ASP A 265 14.64 24.10 3.45
N VAL A 266 14.27 24.58 4.65
CA VAL A 266 12.89 24.97 4.92
C VAL A 266 12.66 26.26 4.15
N ILE A 267 11.77 26.21 3.17
CA ILE A 267 11.41 27.35 2.35
C ILE A 267 10.21 27.99 3.04
N ILE A 268 10.50 28.79 4.07
CA ILE A 268 9.47 29.66 4.64
C ILE A 268 9.44 30.92 3.77
N PRO A 269 8.32 31.25 3.12
CA PRO A 269 8.18 32.54 2.47
C PRO A 269 8.48 33.64 3.50
N ALA A 270 9.36 34.59 3.16
CA ALA A 270 9.74 35.68 4.06
C ALA A 270 8.54 36.56 4.48
N GLU A 271 7.46 36.51 3.70
CA GLU A 271 6.21 37.23 3.95
C GLU A 271 5.38 36.55 5.03
N ARG A 272 5.34 37.17 6.21
CA ARG A 272 4.32 36.86 7.22
C ARG A 272 2.96 37.30 6.68
N PHE A 273 1.98 36.40 6.74
CA PHE A 273 0.60 36.74 6.44
C PHE A 273 0.15 37.88 7.38
N PRO A 274 -0.56 38.91 6.88
CA PRO A 274 -0.90 40.09 7.68
C PRO A 274 -1.83 39.79 8.87
N HIS A 275 -2.50 38.63 8.85
CA HIS A 275 -3.43 38.18 9.88
C HIS A 275 -2.99 36.82 10.42
N ASN A 276 -2.51 36.81 11.66
CA ASN A 276 -2.17 35.58 12.36
C ASN A 276 -3.35 35.08 13.18
N LEU A 277 -3.38 33.77 13.39
CA LEU A 277 -4.30 33.16 14.32
C LEU A 277 -4.03 33.69 15.73
N THR A 278 -5.10 34.13 16.42
CA THR A 278 -4.95 34.81 17.71
C THR A 278 -4.80 33.85 18.89
N ASN A 279 -5.28 32.62 18.77
CA ASN A 279 -5.28 31.61 19.83
C ASN A 279 -4.85 30.26 19.25
N ASP A 280 -4.15 29.45 20.05
CA ASP A 280 -3.79 28.07 19.70
C ASP A 280 -5.02 27.15 19.84
N PRO A 281 -5.56 26.60 18.74
CA PRO A 281 -6.73 25.72 18.78
C PRO A 281 -6.42 24.35 19.39
N SER A 282 -5.14 23.96 19.50
CA SER A 282 -4.75 22.66 20.05
C SER A 282 -4.80 22.58 21.58
N LEU A 283 -5.03 23.71 22.25
CA LEU A 283 -5.15 23.77 23.70
C LEU A 283 -6.42 23.08 24.18
N ASN A 284 -6.32 22.46 25.35
CA ASN A 284 -7.49 21.90 26.03
C ASN A 284 -8.47 23.02 26.36
N GLY A 285 -9.77 22.71 26.30
CA GLY A 285 -10.81 23.64 26.72
C GLY A 285 -11.09 23.58 28.21
N ASN A 286 -12.14 24.28 28.62
CA ASN A 286 -12.48 24.47 30.03
C ASN A 286 -13.38 23.35 30.61
N TYR A 287 -13.81 22.38 29.80
CA TYR A 287 -14.68 21.30 30.26
C TYR A 287 -13.86 20.16 30.89
N SER A 288 -14.28 19.70 32.06
CA SER A 288 -13.90 18.36 32.53
C SER A 288 -14.62 17.30 31.67
N TYR A 289 -13.93 16.21 31.36
CA TYR A 289 -14.47 15.13 30.53
C TYR A 289 -14.45 13.79 31.26
N GLY A 290 -15.44 12.95 30.93
CA GLY A 290 -15.53 11.55 31.30
C GLY A 290 -15.09 10.66 30.15
N PHE A 291 -14.87 9.38 30.46
CA PHE A 291 -14.49 8.35 29.50
C PHE A 291 -15.30 7.08 29.75
N LEU A 292 -15.71 6.40 28.67
CA LEU A 292 -16.27 5.06 28.75
C LEU A 292 -16.08 4.29 27.45
N THR A 293 -16.30 2.98 27.51
CA THR A 293 -16.37 2.10 26.34
C THR A 293 -17.76 1.51 26.18
N TYR A 294 -18.15 1.24 24.94
CA TYR A 294 -19.35 0.48 24.62
C TYR A 294 -19.01 -0.65 23.67
N GLY A 295 -19.75 -1.75 23.76
CA GLY A 295 -19.51 -2.92 22.93
C GLY A 295 -20.56 -4.00 23.13
N SER A 296 -20.41 -5.10 22.39
CA SER A 296 -21.42 -6.18 22.36
C SER A 296 -21.55 -6.96 23.68
N GLY A 297 -20.54 -6.93 24.55
CA GLY A 297 -20.44 -7.78 25.73
C GLY A 297 -19.80 -9.15 25.49
N PHE A 298 -19.53 -9.52 24.23
CA PHE A 298 -19.02 -10.85 23.85
C PHE A 298 -17.64 -10.84 23.17
N ASP A 299 -16.95 -9.69 23.16
CA ASP A 299 -15.61 -9.53 22.60
C ASP A 299 -14.53 -10.30 23.39
N ASN A 300 -13.41 -10.63 22.73
CA ASN A 300 -12.21 -11.11 23.42
C ASN A 300 -11.45 -10.00 24.14
N ARG A 301 -11.60 -8.76 23.68
CA ARG A 301 -11.08 -7.56 24.36
C ARG A 301 -12.05 -7.20 25.48
N ILE A 302 -11.57 -7.24 26.72
CA ILE A 302 -12.42 -7.13 27.91
C ILE A 302 -13.21 -5.81 27.94
N GLU A 303 -12.63 -4.72 27.43
CA GLU A 303 -13.23 -3.39 27.39
C GLU A 303 -14.46 -3.27 26.46
N TYR A 304 -14.62 -4.17 25.50
CA TYR A 304 -15.79 -4.30 24.62
C TYR A 304 -16.63 -5.55 24.94
N GLY A 305 -16.05 -6.47 25.72
CA GLY A 305 -16.68 -7.66 26.25
C GLY A 305 -17.22 -7.44 27.67
N SER A 306 -16.71 -8.21 28.63
CA SER A 306 -17.23 -8.26 30.00
C SER A 306 -17.12 -6.95 30.80
N GLN A 307 -16.30 -5.99 30.37
CA GLN A 307 -16.12 -4.68 31.02
C GLN A 307 -16.68 -3.51 30.20
N ALA A 308 -17.42 -3.77 29.12
CA ALA A 308 -18.11 -2.71 28.39
C ALA A 308 -19.06 -1.95 29.31
N SER A 309 -18.93 -0.61 29.35
CA SER A 309 -19.75 0.23 30.23
C SER A 309 -21.21 0.31 29.75
N ILE A 310 -21.42 0.23 28.44
CA ILE A 310 -22.73 0.14 27.81
C ILE A 310 -22.72 -1.02 26.82
N ILE A 311 -23.72 -1.91 26.93
CA ILE A 311 -23.92 -3.00 25.98
C ILE A 311 -24.70 -2.50 24.76
N THR A 312 -24.20 -2.81 23.57
CA THR A 312 -24.81 -2.46 22.29
C THR A 312 -25.32 -3.69 21.53
N PRO A 313 -26.34 -3.53 20.66
CA PRO A 313 -26.72 -4.57 19.72
C PRO A 313 -25.63 -4.81 18.67
N THR A 314 -25.72 -5.93 17.96
CA THR A 314 -24.92 -6.24 16.79
C THR A 314 -25.65 -5.92 15.48
N ILE A 315 -24.91 -5.84 14.38
CA ILE A 315 -25.41 -5.55 13.02
C ILE A 315 -25.16 -6.77 12.12
N ASP A 316 -26.15 -7.11 11.28
CA ASP A 316 -26.00 -8.13 10.24
C ASP A 316 -25.62 -7.49 8.90
N LEU A 317 -24.36 -7.69 8.48
CA LEU A 317 -23.84 -7.31 7.17
C LEU A 317 -23.39 -8.55 6.35
N SER A 318 -23.94 -9.73 6.63
CA SER A 318 -23.60 -10.99 5.96
C SER A 318 -23.90 -11.00 4.45
N SER A 319 -24.78 -10.10 4.01
CA SER A 319 -25.06 -9.87 2.58
C SER A 319 -23.96 -9.08 1.85
N ILE A 320 -23.10 -8.36 2.58
CA ILE A 320 -22.08 -7.45 2.03
C ILE A 320 -20.68 -8.08 2.13
N ILE A 321 -20.31 -8.57 3.31
CA ILE A 321 -18.94 -8.98 3.63
C ILE A 321 -18.87 -10.41 4.16
N THR A 322 -17.69 -11.03 4.07
CA THR A 322 -17.33 -12.26 4.78
C THR A 322 -16.04 -12.04 5.56
N ILE A 323 -16.10 -12.16 6.89
CA ILE A 323 -14.91 -11.94 7.73
C ILE A 323 -13.96 -13.13 7.61
N SER A 324 -12.64 -12.87 7.65
CA SER A 324 -11.63 -13.93 7.68
C SER A 324 -11.81 -14.84 8.90
N SER A 325 -11.51 -16.14 8.76
CA SER A 325 -11.62 -17.09 9.88
C SER A 325 -10.79 -16.67 11.09
N PHE A 326 -9.62 -16.05 10.86
CA PHE A 326 -8.79 -15.50 11.93
C PHE A 326 -9.53 -14.40 12.71
N ASN A 327 -10.07 -13.38 12.02
CA ASN A 327 -10.78 -12.29 12.70
C ASN A 327 -12.04 -12.80 13.41
N LYS A 328 -12.78 -13.76 12.80
CA LYS A 328 -13.93 -14.40 13.46
C LYS A 328 -13.57 -14.99 14.82
N GLN A 329 -12.45 -15.71 14.89
CA GLN A 329 -11.94 -16.29 16.12
C GLN A 329 -11.36 -15.23 17.07
N ASN A 330 -10.59 -14.27 16.54
CA ASN A 330 -9.90 -13.25 17.32
C ASN A 330 -10.85 -12.28 18.02
N PHE A 331 -11.99 -11.96 17.41
CA PHE A 331 -12.95 -11.02 17.98
C PHE A 331 -14.25 -11.68 18.49
N LYS A 332 -14.47 -12.97 18.22
CA LYS A 332 -15.73 -13.70 18.50
C LYS A 332 -16.95 -13.17 17.75
N TYR A 333 -16.76 -12.58 16.57
CA TYR A 333 -17.84 -12.08 15.72
C TYR A 333 -17.89 -12.77 14.37
N ASN A 334 -19.02 -12.64 13.69
CA ASN A 334 -19.17 -13.00 12.29
C ASN A 334 -19.95 -11.90 11.57
N GLU A 335 -20.02 -11.99 10.26
CA GLU A 335 -20.68 -11.01 9.40
C GLU A 335 -22.17 -10.82 9.72
N SER A 336 -22.86 -11.79 10.34
CA SER A 336 -24.25 -11.65 10.78
C SER A 336 -24.43 -11.01 12.16
N ALA A 337 -23.35 -10.78 12.89
CA ALA A 337 -23.37 -10.23 14.25
C ALA A 337 -22.12 -9.37 14.51
N LEU A 338 -21.91 -8.36 13.67
CA LEU A 338 -20.83 -7.39 13.82
C LEU A 338 -21.10 -6.49 15.03
N PRO A 339 -20.08 -6.19 15.85
CA PRO A 339 -20.27 -5.36 17.02
C PRO A 339 -20.37 -3.87 16.66
N LEU A 340 -21.11 -3.12 17.46
CA LEU A 340 -20.93 -1.68 17.59
C LEU A 340 -20.01 -1.40 18.76
N ASN A 341 -18.70 -1.37 18.51
CA ASN A 341 -17.69 -1.12 19.53
C ASN A 341 -17.12 0.31 19.39
N GLY A 342 -16.84 0.95 20.51
CA GLY A 342 -16.16 2.24 20.49
C GLY A 342 -15.84 2.81 21.87
N ARG A 343 -15.08 3.89 21.84
CA ARG A 343 -14.60 4.64 23.01
C ARG A 343 -15.15 6.04 22.97
N ILE A 344 -15.72 6.51 24.08
CA ILE A 344 -16.35 7.83 24.16
C ILE A 344 -15.63 8.70 25.18
N TRP A 345 -15.26 9.91 24.78
CA TRP A 345 -14.91 11.01 25.68
C TRP A 345 -15.97 12.09 25.58
N TYR A 346 -16.53 12.51 26.72
CA TYR A 346 -17.68 13.40 26.76
C TYR A 346 -17.58 14.42 27.90
N PRO A 347 -18.14 15.62 27.76
CA PRO A 347 -18.17 16.60 28.87
C PRO A 347 -19.04 16.10 30.02
N ILE A 348 -18.57 16.21 31.27
CA ILE A 348 -19.30 15.69 32.45
C ILE A 348 -20.49 16.58 32.83
N ASN A 349 -20.39 17.89 32.62
CA ASN A 349 -21.37 18.85 33.13
C ASN A 349 -22.57 19.03 32.19
N THR A 350 -23.62 18.25 32.42
CA THR A 350 -24.86 18.20 31.61
C THR A 350 -25.66 19.50 31.49
N SER A 351 -25.30 20.56 32.24
CA SER A 351 -25.97 21.87 32.21
C SER A 351 -25.74 22.67 30.92
N HIS A 352 -24.77 22.26 30.09
CA HIS A 352 -24.34 23.00 28.90
C HIS A 352 -24.56 22.22 27.58
N GLY A 353 -25.24 21.06 27.65
CA GLY A 353 -25.64 20.30 26.47
C GLY A 353 -26.85 20.93 25.76
N PRO A 354 -27.20 20.45 24.55
CA PRO A 354 -26.62 19.29 23.86
C PRO A 354 -25.26 19.58 23.21
N TYR A 355 -24.39 18.57 23.16
CA TYR A 355 -23.03 18.69 22.63
C TYR A 355 -22.94 18.24 21.18
N PRO A 356 -22.21 18.99 20.31
CA PRO A 356 -21.86 18.53 18.98
C PRO A 356 -21.01 17.26 19.05
N ILE A 357 -21.15 16.40 18.05
CA ILE A 357 -20.60 15.04 18.04
C ILE A 357 -19.45 14.96 17.03
N VAL A 358 -18.35 14.30 17.41
CA VAL A 358 -17.24 13.98 16.50
C VAL A 358 -16.96 12.48 16.53
N LEU A 359 -17.12 11.81 15.39
CA LEU A 359 -16.76 10.39 15.24
C LEU A 359 -15.40 10.29 14.54
N MET A 360 -14.54 9.40 15.00
CA MET A 360 -13.21 9.12 14.45
C MET A 360 -13.15 7.64 14.07
N VAL A 361 -12.74 7.34 12.83
CA VAL A 361 -12.54 5.99 12.33
C VAL A 361 -11.11 5.78 11.85
N HIS A 362 -10.54 4.62 12.17
CA HIS A 362 -9.21 4.25 11.70
C HIS A 362 -9.25 3.62 10.30
N GLY A 363 -8.11 3.58 9.63
CA GLY A 363 -7.94 2.86 8.37
C GLY A 363 -7.59 1.40 8.56
N ASN A 364 -7.23 0.75 7.46
CA ASN A 364 -6.77 -0.62 7.50
C ASN A 364 -5.36 -0.70 8.12
N HIS A 365 -5.23 -1.48 9.18
CA HIS A 365 -3.95 -1.83 9.79
C HIS A 365 -3.91 -3.35 10.08
N MET A 366 -2.96 -3.84 10.88
CA MET A 366 -3.05 -5.19 11.43
C MET A 366 -4.26 -5.30 12.36
N SER A 367 -5.12 -6.30 12.15
CA SER A 367 -6.35 -6.48 12.96
C SER A 367 -6.08 -6.72 14.44
N THR A 368 -4.89 -7.20 14.80
CA THR A 368 -4.50 -7.46 16.19
C THR A 368 -4.08 -6.20 16.94
N GLU A 369 -3.95 -5.06 16.29
CA GLU A 369 -3.61 -3.79 16.92
C GLU A 369 -4.85 -2.95 17.17
N SER A 370 -4.99 -2.41 18.39
CA SER A 370 -6.11 -1.53 18.76
C SER A 370 -5.96 -0.15 18.13
N SER A 371 -6.25 -0.05 16.83
CA SER A 371 -6.10 1.17 16.04
C SER A 371 -6.98 2.33 16.55
N GLU A 372 -8.16 2.02 17.08
CA GLU A 372 -9.08 2.97 17.70
C GLU A 372 -8.52 3.67 18.95
N ASN A 373 -7.56 3.04 19.64
CA ASN A 373 -6.91 3.64 20.81
C ASN A 373 -5.96 4.79 20.42
N GLY A 374 -5.57 4.86 19.14
CA GLY A 374 -4.59 5.82 18.64
C GLY A 374 -5.04 7.28 18.60
N TYR A 375 -6.33 7.55 18.78
CA TYR A 375 -6.93 8.89 18.69
C TYR A 375 -7.37 9.47 20.03
N GLU A 376 -6.97 8.85 21.14
CA GLU A 376 -7.30 9.34 22.49
C GLU A 376 -6.86 10.80 22.72
N TYR A 377 -5.71 11.20 22.18
CA TYR A 377 -5.22 12.58 22.29
C TYR A 377 -6.14 13.61 21.58
N LEU A 378 -6.82 13.21 20.49
CA LEU A 378 -7.83 14.04 19.83
C LEU A 378 -9.14 14.01 20.59
N GLY A 379 -9.58 12.82 21.01
CA GLY A 379 -10.84 12.63 21.75
C GLY A 379 -10.88 13.42 23.05
N THR A 380 -9.83 13.33 23.86
CA THR A 380 -9.71 14.06 25.13
C THR A 380 -9.63 15.57 24.93
N MET A 381 -8.85 16.04 23.95
CA MET A 381 -8.77 17.46 23.61
C MET A 381 -10.15 18.01 23.22
N LEU A 382 -10.82 17.38 22.26
CA LEU A 382 -12.14 17.82 21.80
C LEU A 382 -13.19 17.70 22.91
N ALA A 383 -13.16 16.65 23.73
CA ALA A 383 -14.06 16.53 24.87
C ALA A 383 -13.88 17.69 25.87
N SER A 384 -12.63 18.06 26.17
CA SER A 384 -12.33 19.24 27.00
C SER A 384 -12.77 20.56 26.38
N GLN A 385 -12.91 20.61 25.04
CA GLN A 385 -13.44 21.76 24.31
C GLN A 385 -14.98 21.77 24.23
N GLY A 386 -15.67 20.76 24.77
CA GLY A 386 -17.13 20.67 24.77
C GLY A 386 -17.69 19.98 23.53
N PHE A 387 -17.07 18.89 23.08
CA PHE A 387 -17.59 17.97 22.07
C PHE A 387 -17.83 16.60 22.69
N LEU A 388 -18.84 15.86 22.25
CA LEU A 388 -18.85 14.41 22.48
C LEU A 388 -18.01 13.76 21.38
N THR A 389 -17.01 12.98 21.74
CA THR A 389 -16.14 12.32 20.77
C THR A 389 -16.20 10.82 20.88
N VAL A 390 -16.17 10.14 19.73
CA VAL A 390 -16.22 8.68 19.64
C VAL A 390 -15.09 8.20 18.74
N SER A 391 -14.22 7.31 19.24
CA SER A 391 -13.31 6.53 18.39
C SER A 391 -13.92 5.15 18.17
N ILE A 392 -14.27 4.83 16.93
CA ILE A 392 -14.98 3.59 16.57
C ILE A 392 -13.95 2.49 16.29
N ASP A 393 -14.24 1.30 16.81
CA ASP A 393 -13.47 0.09 16.53
C ASP A 393 -13.98 -0.61 15.27
N GLU A 394 -13.12 -0.72 14.26
CA GLU A 394 -13.36 -1.44 13.02
C GLU A 394 -12.28 -2.50 12.75
N ASN A 395 -11.50 -2.89 13.78
CA ASN A 395 -10.35 -3.79 13.61
C ASN A 395 -10.75 -5.17 13.10
N PHE A 396 -11.99 -5.60 13.29
CA PHE A 396 -12.50 -6.85 12.72
C PHE A 396 -12.61 -6.84 11.19
N LEU A 397 -12.55 -5.66 10.54
CA LEU A 397 -12.51 -5.48 9.08
C LEU A 397 -11.09 -5.36 8.51
N ASN A 398 -10.08 -5.21 9.38
CA ASN A 398 -8.68 -5.04 9.01
C ASN A 398 -8.01 -6.34 8.51
N LEU A 399 -6.83 -6.20 7.90
CA LEU A 399 -5.97 -7.31 7.49
C LEU A 399 -5.69 -8.29 8.65
N ALA A 400 -5.87 -9.58 8.39
CA ALA A 400 -5.68 -10.65 9.38
C ALA A 400 -4.46 -11.53 9.05
N PRO A 401 -3.67 -12.00 10.02
CA PRO A 401 -2.60 -12.96 9.81
C PRO A 401 -3.08 -14.32 9.25
N PRO A 402 -2.36 -14.97 8.31
CA PRO A 402 -1.20 -14.48 7.55
C PRO A 402 -1.68 -13.71 6.31
N TYR A 403 -1.90 -12.40 6.47
CA TYR A 403 -2.29 -11.44 5.43
C TYR A 403 -3.53 -11.79 4.59
N SER A 404 -4.49 -12.53 5.15
CA SER A 404 -5.82 -12.69 4.55
C SER A 404 -6.66 -11.45 4.82
N SER A 405 -7.11 -10.77 3.77
CA SER A 405 -8.14 -9.73 3.89
C SER A 405 -9.52 -10.36 4.10
N THR A 406 -10.45 -9.59 4.65
CA THR A 406 -11.90 -9.87 4.62
C THR A 406 -12.29 -10.30 3.19
N GLU A 407 -12.87 -11.50 3.05
CA GLU A 407 -13.34 -12.00 1.76
C GLU A 407 -14.69 -11.36 1.43
N TYR A 408 -14.88 -11.03 0.17
CA TYR A 408 -15.98 -10.16 -0.23
C TYR A 408 -17.20 -10.98 -0.65
N GLY A 409 -18.39 -10.48 -0.32
CA GLY A 409 -19.65 -11.17 -0.64
C GLY A 409 -19.79 -11.47 -2.14
N LYS A 410 -20.60 -12.50 -2.45
CA LYS A 410 -20.96 -12.88 -3.83
C LYS A 410 -21.87 -11.80 -4.44
N MET A 411 -21.31 -10.69 -4.91
CA MET A 411 -22.11 -9.71 -5.63
C MET A 411 -22.36 -10.16 -7.08
N LEU A 412 -23.56 -9.83 -7.58
CA LEU A 412 -24.12 -10.20 -8.88
C LEU A 412 -23.11 -9.98 -10.02
N LYS A 413 -22.39 -11.03 -10.43
CA LYS A 413 -21.79 -11.09 -11.77
C LYS A 413 -22.93 -11.08 -12.77
N ILE A 414 -23.30 -9.91 -13.28
CA ILE A 414 -24.10 -9.83 -14.50
C ILE A 414 -23.19 -10.31 -15.63
N LYS A 415 -23.16 -11.62 -15.85
CA LYS A 415 -22.32 -12.32 -16.85
C LYS A 415 -22.43 -11.78 -18.28
N LYS A 416 -23.40 -10.90 -18.56
CA LYS A 416 -23.73 -10.40 -19.89
C LYS A 416 -22.92 -9.17 -20.31
N TYR A 417 -22.38 -8.40 -19.36
CA TYR A 417 -21.58 -7.20 -19.64
C TYR A 417 -20.30 -7.27 -18.80
N ASP A 418 -19.15 -7.00 -19.41
CA ASP A 418 -17.85 -7.00 -18.74
C ASP A 418 -17.70 -5.74 -17.89
N VAL A 419 -18.48 -5.68 -16.80
CA VAL A 419 -18.55 -4.49 -15.96
C VAL A 419 -17.62 -4.64 -14.77
N SER A 420 -16.46 -3.99 -14.88
CA SER A 420 -15.49 -3.86 -13.80
C SER A 420 -15.84 -2.64 -12.95
N PHE A 421 -16.03 -2.83 -11.65
CA PHE A 421 -16.28 -1.75 -10.69
C PHE A 421 -15.39 -1.94 -9.46
N SER A 422 -14.79 -0.86 -8.92
CA SER A 422 -14.14 -0.92 -7.60
C SER A 422 -15.21 -0.75 -6.52
N ARG A 423 -15.73 -1.87 -6.01
CA ARG A 423 -16.85 -1.87 -5.04
C ARG A 423 -16.45 -2.49 -3.73
N ARG A 424 -15.22 -2.24 -3.23
CA ARG A 424 -14.63 -2.96 -2.08
C ARG A 424 -15.62 -2.97 -0.90
N PRO A 425 -16.32 -4.10 -0.65
CA PRO A 425 -17.47 -4.10 0.27
C PRO A 425 -17.13 -3.74 1.72
N GLU A 426 -15.85 -3.84 2.10
CA GLU A 426 -15.35 -3.36 3.39
C GLU A 426 -15.57 -1.85 3.60
N PHE A 427 -15.39 -1.00 2.58
CA PHE A 427 -15.63 0.44 2.69
C PHE A 427 -17.10 0.75 2.98
N ILE A 428 -18.01 -0.01 2.37
CA ILE A 428 -19.45 0.09 2.62
C ILE A 428 -19.75 -0.34 4.07
N ALA A 429 -19.18 -1.46 4.52
CA ALA A 429 -19.39 -1.96 5.88
C ALA A 429 -18.92 -0.96 6.95
N ARG A 430 -17.72 -0.38 6.80
CA ARG A 430 -17.23 0.69 7.67
C ARG A 430 -18.18 1.89 7.69
N ALA A 431 -18.64 2.34 6.52
CA ALA A 431 -19.55 3.47 6.43
C ALA A 431 -20.89 3.20 7.12
N LEU A 432 -21.41 1.97 7.03
CA LEU A 432 -22.61 1.56 7.75
C LEU A 432 -22.38 1.48 9.27
N ILE A 433 -21.21 1.04 9.73
CA ILE A 433 -20.86 1.05 11.17
C ILE A 433 -20.86 2.48 11.74
N ILE A 434 -20.37 3.47 10.98
CA ILE A 434 -20.47 4.90 11.36
C ILE A 434 -21.93 5.31 11.54
N LEU A 435 -22.79 5.01 10.56
CA LEU A 435 -24.20 5.41 10.58
C LEU A 435 -25.01 4.68 11.65
N GLU A 436 -24.75 3.39 11.86
CA GLU A 436 -25.34 2.61 12.94
C GLU A 436 -24.85 3.07 14.32
N THR A 437 -23.61 3.54 14.44
CA THR A 437 -23.12 4.20 15.66
C THR A 437 -23.90 5.48 15.94
N LEU A 438 -24.13 6.34 14.93
CA LEU A 438 -24.98 7.53 15.09
C LEU A 438 -26.44 7.17 15.44
N LYS A 439 -26.97 6.08 14.89
CA LYS A 439 -28.29 5.54 15.25
C LYS A 439 -28.33 5.12 16.72
N GLN A 440 -27.28 4.46 17.21
CA GLN A 440 -27.15 4.05 18.60
C GLN A 440 -27.05 5.26 19.55
N LEU A 441 -26.26 6.28 19.18
CA LEU A 441 -26.20 7.55 19.91
C LEU A 441 -27.58 8.22 19.99
N ARG A 442 -28.34 8.23 18.89
CA ARG A 442 -29.71 8.76 18.88
C ARG A 442 -30.66 7.99 19.81
N LEU A 443 -30.50 6.67 19.92
CA LEU A 443 -31.27 5.88 20.87
C LEU A 443 -30.92 6.26 22.31
N TRP A 444 -29.63 6.35 22.64
CA TRP A 444 -29.18 6.80 23.96
C TRP A 444 -29.65 8.21 24.31
N ASN A 445 -29.64 9.13 23.34
CA ASN A 445 -30.12 10.50 23.52
C ASN A 445 -31.62 10.58 23.89
N ARG A 446 -32.40 9.52 23.61
CA ARG A 446 -33.85 9.47 23.86
C ARG A 446 -34.23 8.62 25.08
N GLN A 447 -33.28 7.91 25.69
CA GLN A 447 -33.54 7.00 26.81
C GLN A 447 -33.26 7.70 28.15
N GLU A 448 -34.29 7.99 28.95
CA GLU A 448 -34.16 8.72 30.22
C GLU A 448 -33.13 8.15 31.20
N LYS A 449 -32.95 6.82 31.22
CA LYS A 449 -31.99 6.13 32.09
C LYS A 449 -30.55 6.13 31.55
N ASN A 450 -30.35 6.59 30.33
CA ASN A 450 -29.03 6.65 29.71
C ASN A 450 -28.35 7.97 30.09
N GLN A 451 -27.04 7.94 30.38
CA GLN A 451 -26.28 9.13 30.74
C GLN A 451 -26.25 10.21 29.64
N PHE A 452 -26.50 9.83 28.38
CA PHE A 452 -26.53 10.75 27.24
C PHE A 452 -27.93 11.29 26.94
N TYR A 453 -28.92 11.07 27.81
CA TYR A 453 -30.27 11.56 27.61
C TYR A 453 -30.33 13.09 27.44
N ASN A 454 -30.85 13.54 26.29
CA ASN A 454 -30.89 14.94 25.86
C ASN A 454 -29.52 15.67 25.86
N GLN A 455 -28.42 14.93 25.80
CA GLN A 455 -27.07 15.49 25.82
C GLN A 455 -26.44 15.63 24.44
N LEU A 456 -27.02 15.04 23.39
CA LEU A 456 -26.37 14.91 22.08
C LEU A 456 -27.02 15.76 20.99
N ASP A 457 -26.22 16.55 20.29
CA ASP A 457 -26.66 17.33 19.13
C ASP A 457 -26.42 16.55 17.83
N LEU A 458 -27.45 15.82 17.39
CA LEU A 458 -27.43 15.02 16.16
C LEU A 458 -27.54 15.87 14.88
N SER A 459 -27.66 17.20 15.01
CA SER A 459 -27.68 18.14 13.89
C SER A 459 -26.30 18.74 13.58
N ASN A 460 -25.34 18.59 14.50
CA ASN A 460 -23.97 19.07 14.39
C ASN A 460 -22.97 17.93 14.60
N ILE A 461 -22.68 17.21 13.51
CA ILE A 461 -21.78 16.06 13.50
C ILE A 461 -20.57 16.32 12.59
N GLY A 462 -19.38 16.07 13.13
CA GLY A 462 -18.14 15.93 12.37
C GLY A 462 -17.70 14.48 12.29
N LEU A 463 -17.14 14.08 11.15
CA LEU A 463 -16.52 12.78 10.97
C LEU A 463 -15.03 12.97 10.66
N MET A 464 -14.20 12.15 11.28
CA MET A 464 -12.78 12.06 10.99
C MET A 464 -12.44 10.62 10.58
N GLY A 465 -11.60 10.48 9.56
CA GLY A 465 -11.19 9.18 9.06
C GLY A 465 -9.73 9.18 8.64
N HIS A 466 -9.01 8.09 8.94
CA HIS A 466 -7.60 7.91 8.54
C HIS A 466 -7.47 6.83 7.47
N SER A 467 -6.69 7.06 6.41
CA SER A 467 -6.41 6.08 5.35
C SER A 467 -7.71 5.63 4.68
N ARG A 468 -8.01 4.33 4.66
CA ARG A 468 -9.32 3.83 4.19
C ARG A 468 -10.50 4.50 4.89
N GLY A 469 -10.35 4.78 6.20
CA GLY A 469 -11.35 5.50 6.98
C GLY A 469 -11.61 6.91 6.46
N GLY A 470 -10.62 7.57 5.87
CA GLY A 470 -10.76 8.91 5.27
C GLY A 470 -11.71 8.91 4.06
N GLU A 471 -11.71 7.84 3.26
CA GLU A 471 -12.71 7.67 2.20
C GLU A 471 -14.06 7.24 2.79
N THR A 472 -14.07 6.36 3.78
CA THR A 472 -15.28 5.88 4.44
C THR A 472 -16.15 7.01 4.98
N ILE A 473 -15.58 8.07 5.56
CA ILE A 473 -16.38 9.19 6.06
C ILE A 473 -17.15 9.92 4.94
N VAL A 474 -16.58 9.97 3.72
CA VAL A 474 -17.25 10.53 2.54
C VAL A 474 -18.37 9.61 2.09
N ILE A 475 -18.14 8.30 2.11
CA ILE A 475 -19.17 7.29 1.80
C ILE A 475 -20.32 7.37 2.80
N ALA A 476 -20.03 7.48 4.10
CA ALA A 476 -21.04 7.61 5.15
C ALA A 476 -21.88 8.89 4.97
N HIS A 477 -21.25 10.04 4.66
CA HIS A 477 -21.95 11.28 4.35
C HIS A 477 -22.94 11.12 3.18
N MET A 478 -22.51 10.46 2.10
CA MET A 478 -23.35 10.19 0.94
C MET A 478 -24.51 9.24 1.29
N LEU A 479 -24.21 8.08 1.89
CA LEU A 479 -25.22 7.08 2.26
C LEU A 479 -26.25 7.60 3.26
N ASN A 480 -25.84 8.53 4.14
CA ASN A 480 -26.70 9.17 5.14
C ASN A 480 -27.92 9.88 4.54
N LYS A 481 -27.88 10.27 3.25
CA LYS A 481 -28.99 10.96 2.57
C LYS A 481 -29.88 10.02 1.73
N LEU A 482 -29.50 8.75 1.60
CA LEU A 482 -30.20 7.79 0.76
C LEU A 482 -31.29 7.02 1.53
N LYS A 483 -32.22 6.43 0.78
CA LYS A 483 -33.23 5.51 1.34
C LYS A 483 -32.82 4.04 1.29
N PHE A 484 -32.00 3.68 0.30
CA PHE A 484 -31.54 2.33 0.03
C PHE A 484 -30.08 2.35 -0.38
N LEU A 485 -29.33 1.29 -0.04
CA LEU A 485 -27.95 1.14 -0.48
C LEU A 485 -27.93 0.81 -1.99
N PRO A 486 -27.21 1.59 -2.85
CA PRO A 486 -27.27 1.39 -4.30
C PRO A 486 -26.90 -0.02 -4.77
N ASP A 487 -25.94 -0.68 -4.12
CA ASP A 487 -25.49 -2.03 -4.46
C ASP A 487 -26.42 -3.13 -3.94
N TYR A 488 -27.21 -2.85 -2.90
CA TYR A 488 -28.05 -3.81 -2.19
C TYR A 488 -29.42 -3.23 -1.83
N PRO A 489 -30.18 -2.71 -2.81
CA PRO A 489 -31.36 -1.90 -2.53
C PRO A 489 -32.54 -2.70 -1.96
N THR A 490 -32.54 -4.03 -2.13
CA THR A 490 -33.59 -4.93 -1.62
C THR A 490 -33.33 -5.45 -0.21
N THR A 491 -32.08 -5.40 0.26
CA THR A 491 -31.69 -5.99 1.56
C THR A 491 -31.33 -4.93 2.61
N ILE A 492 -30.89 -3.73 2.19
CA ILE A 492 -30.40 -2.71 3.11
C ILE A 492 -31.17 -1.39 2.93
N SER A 493 -31.97 -1.07 3.95
CA SER A 493 -32.62 0.23 4.11
C SER A 493 -31.69 1.20 4.81
N LEU A 494 -31.62 2.43 4.30
CA LEU A 494 -30.87 3.56 4.85
C LEU A 494 -31.82 4.65 5.41
N SER A 495 -33.14 4.37 5.41
CA SER A 495 -34.18 5.36 5.76
C SER A 495 -34.16 5.82 7.22
N ASP A 496 -33.50 5.07 8.10
CA ASP A 496 -33.32 5.43 9.51
C ASP A 496 -32.23 6.49 9.73
N TYR A 497 -31.48 6.87 8.69
CA TYR A 497 -30.40 7.85 8.80
C TYR A 497 -30.92 9.26 8.52
N ASN A 498 -30.11 10.14 7.91
CA ASN A 498 -30.32 11.58 7.79
C ASN A 498 -29.87 12.41 9.01
N PHE A 499 -28.68 12.12 9.50
CA PHE A 499 -27.98 12.90 10.51
C PHE A 499 -27.37 14.19 9.95
N GLY A 500 -27.13 15.19 10.81
CA GLY A 500 -26.52 16.48 10.45
C GLY A 500 -25.00 16.41 10.35
N ILE A 501 -24.47 15.61 9.41
CA ILE A 501 -23.04 15.54 9.10
C ILE A 501 -22.65 16.81 8.33
N LYS A 502 -21.74 17.61 8.91
CA LYS A 502 -21.34 18.93 8.38
C LYS A 502 -19.84 19.08 8.12
N ALA A 503 -19.01 18.30 8.83
CA ALA A 503 -17.56 18.35 8.69
C ALA A 503 -16.98 16.96 8.40
N LEU A 504 -16.05 16.88 7.45
CA LEU A 504 -15.28 15.68 7.11
C LEU A 504 -13.79 15.99 7.21
N PHE A 505 -13.07 15.32 8.10
CA PHE A 505 -11.64 15.47 8.34
C PHE A 505 -10.90 14.18 7.95
N SER A 506 -10.18 14.21 6.84
CA SER A 506 -9.45 13.05 6.33
C SER A 506 -7.97 13.15 6.65
N ILE A 507 -7.40 12.11 7.26
CA ILE A 507 -5.95 11.93 7.43
C ILE A 507 -5.49 10.89 6.43
N SER A 508 -4.54 11.25 5.56
CA SER A 508 -3.98 10.39 4.52
C SER A 508 -5.04 9.54 3.81
N GLY A 509 -6.19 10.12 3.44
CA GLY A 509 -7.34 9.35 2.94
C GLY A 509 -7.14 8.71 1.57
N THR A 510 -7.86 7.61 1.31
CA THR A 510 -7.90 6.96 -0.01
C THR A 510 -8.95 7.58 -0.95
N ASP A 511 -8.95 7.17 -2.23
CA ASP A 511 -9.97 7.55 -3.23
C ASP A 511 -10.29 6.42 -4.23
N ASP A 512 -10.02 5.16 -3.87
CA ASP A 512 -10.16 4.01 -4.78
C ASP A 512 -11.06 2.88 -4.22
N GLY A 513 -11.66 3.10 -3.05
CA GLY A 513 -12.38 2.10 -2.29
C GLY A 513 -13.79 1.79 -2.79
N TYR A 514 -14.55 2.82 -3.16
CA TYR A 514 -15.95 2.65 -3.56
C TYR A 514 -16.36 3.59 -4.71
N THR A 515 -16.66 3.00 -5.88
CA THR A 515 -17.20 3.70 -7.05
C THR A 515 -18.54 3.06 -7.47
N PRO A 516 -19.66 3.47 -6.86
CA PRO A 516 -20.96 2.96 -7.27
C PRO A 516 -21.18 3.31 -8.74
N LEU A 517 -21.62 2.33 -9.53
CA LEU A 517 -21.88 2.49 -10.97
C LEU A 517 -20.65 2.86 -11.83
N GLY A 518 -19.43 2.81 -11.28
CA GLY A 518 -18.19 3.05 -12.04
C GLY A 518 -17.80 4.53 -12.15
N TYR A 519 -18.54 5.42 -11.48
CA TYR A 519 -18.22 6.84 -11.39
C TYR A 519 -17.65 7.18 -10.02
N SER A 520 -16.84 8.25 -9.98
CA SER A 520 -16.36 8.81 -8.73
C SER A 520 -17.52 9.30 -7.87
N LEU A 521 -17.40 9.13 -6.55
CA LEU A 521 -18.39 9.62 -5.59
C LEU A 521 -18.41 11.14 -5.57
N GLU A 522 -19.53 11.73 -5.98
CA GLU A 522 -19.78 13.17 -5.79
C GLU A 522 -20.38 13.41 -4.40
N SER A 523 -19.84 14.40 -3.69
CA SER A 523 -20.36 14.87 -2.41
C SER A 523 -20.81 16.32 -2.54
N HIS A 524 -21.82 16.71 -1.77
CA HIS A 524 -22.45 18.02 -1.86
C HIS A 524 -22.57 18.67 -0.48
N ASP A 525 -22.40 20.00 -0.46
CA ASP A 525 -22.76 20.89 0.66
C ASP A 525 -22.25 20.44 2.04
N VAL A 526 -20.97 20.09 2.11
CA VAL A 526 -20.28 19.69 3.33
C VAL A 526 -18.91 20.36 3.39
N THR A 527 -18.44 20.70 4.58
CA THR A 527 -17.07 21.18 4.75
C THR A 527 -16.11 19.99 4.82
N MET A 528 -15.06 20.00 4.01
CA MET A 528 -14.13 18.87 3.88
C MET A 528 -12.67 19.32 3.97
N PHE A 529 -11.88 18.64 4.79
CA PHE A 529 -10.45 18.89 4.92
C PHE A 529 -9.66 17.61 4.80
N GLY A 530 -8.55 17.64 4.05
CA GLY A 530 -7.58 16.55 3.97
C GLY A 530 -6.21 16.96 4.50
N ILE A 531 -5.57 16.12 5.30
CA ILE A 531 -4.15 16.27 5.69
C ILE A 531 -3.38 15.02 5.29
N HIS A 532 -2.19 15.16 4.70
CA HIS A 532 -1.38 14.03 4.23
C HIS A 532 0.11 14.26 4.51
N GLY A 533 0.86 13.19 4.76
CA GLY A 533 2.30 13.26 4.99
C GLY A 533 3.10 13.04 3.71
N ILE A 534 4.07 13.91 3.37
CA ILE A 534 4.88 13.72 2.15
C ILE A 534 5.69 12.41 2.18
N TYR A 535 6.10 11.98 3.36
CA TYR A 535 6.83 10.72 3.60
C TYR A 535 5.91 9.56 3.97
N ASP A 536 4.64 9.64 3.60
CA ASP A 536 3.69 8.55 3.72
C ASP A 536 4.16 7.35 2.87
N GLY A 537 4.52 6.26 3.58
CA GLY A 537 5.04 5.04 2.98
C GLY A 537 3.96 4.04 2.58
N ASP A 538 2.70 4.23 3.01
CA ASP A 538 1.56 3.37 2.65
C ASP A 538 0.87 3.92 1.39
N LEU A 539 0.69 5.25 1.33
CA LEU A 539 0.09 6.00 0.24
C LEU A 539 1.07 7.00 -0.36
N LEU A 540 1.74 6.58 -1.44
CA LEU A 540 2.80 7.35 -2.10
C LEU A 540 2.32 8.67 -2.73
N SER A 541 1.02 8.94 -2.80
CA SER A 541 0.46 10.22 -3.27
C SER A 541 -0.72 10.66 -2.41
N PHE A 542 -1.07 11.95 -2.48
CA PHE A 542 -2.18 12.52 -1.73
C PHE A 542 -3.53 12.21 -2.40
N MET A 543 -3.93 10.93 -2.38
CA MET A 543 -5.10 10.43 -3.14
C MET A 543 -6.42 11.14 -2.77
N PHE A 544 -6.59 11.53 -1.50
CA PHE A 544 -7.80 12.22 -1.05
C PHE A 544 -8.08 13.56 -1.77
N GLN A 545 -7.11 14.12 -2.51
CA GLN A 545 -7.34 15.28 -3.36
C GLN A 545 -8.45 15.05 -4.39
N GLY A 546 -8.64 13.82 -4.88
CA GLY A 546 -9.75 13.53 -5.79
C GLY A 546 -11.12 13.63 -5.12
N LYS A 547 -11.26 13.26 -3.84
CA LYS A 547 -12.51 13.49 -3.08
C LYS A 547 -12.79 14.98 -2.87
N LEU A 548 -11.76 15.78 -2.56
CA LEU A 548 -11.89 17.24 -2.48
C LEU A 548 -12.28 17.83 -3.83
N LYS A 549 -11.69 17.35 -4.94
CA LYS A 549 -12.05 17.79 -6.28
C LYS A 549 -13.50 17.44 -6.62
N ASN A 550 -14.01 16.28 -6.22
CA ASN A 550 -15.38 15.83 -6.50
C ASN A 550 -16.46 16.45 -5.58
N LEU A 551 -16.06 17.21 -4.55
CA LEU A 551 -17.00 18.00 -3.75
C LEU A 551 -17.53 19.20 -4.54
N ARG A 552 -18.86 19.33 -4.57
CA ARG A 552 -19.61 20.42 -5.21
C ARG A 552 -20.37 21.23 -4.15
N PHE A 553 -20.48 22.54 -4.37
CA PHE A 553 -21.32 23.42 -3.57
C PHE A 553 -22.53 23.85 -4.39
N THR A 554 -23.71 23.69 -3.81
CA THR A 554 -24.95 24.12 -4.45
C THR A 554 -25.04 25.63 -4.43
N SER A 555 -25.37 26.23 -5.58
CA SER A 555 -25.59 27.67 -5.66
C SER A 555 -26.74 28.09 -4.73
N ASN A 556 -26.55 29.20 -4.00
CA ASN A 556 -27.50 29.71 -3.01
C ASN A 556 -27.76 28.80 -1.79
N SER A 557 -26.85 27.88 -1.47
CA SER A 557 -26.88 27.19 -0.18
C SER A 557 -26.82 28.21 0.96
N SER A 558 -27.70 28.08 1.96
CA SER A 558 -27.71 28.97 3.13
C SER A 558 -26.52 28.75 4.05
N ASN A 559 -25.81 27.63 3.90
CA ASN A 559 -24.71 27.24 4.77
C ASN A 559 -23.38 27.50 4.05
N TYR A 560 -22.52 28.29 4.69
CA TYR A 560 -21.14 28.45 4.26
C TYR A 560 -20.39 27.12 4.40
N ASN A 561 -19.76 26.67 3.33
CA ASN A 561 -18.93 25.47 3.30
C ASN A 561 -17.62 25.75 2.59
N PHE A 562 -16.59 24.97 2.92
CA PHE A 562 -15.32 25.05 2.22
C PHE A 562 -14.64 23.68 2.10
N LYS A 563 -13.67 23.61 1.20
CA LYS A 563 -12.79 22.48 1.05
C LYS A 563 -11.34 22.93 1.08
N ALA A 564 -10.51 22.19 1.79
CA ALA A 564 -9.11 22.54 1.94
C ALA A 564 -8.23 21.30 2.09
N SER A 565 -6.94 21.44 1.82
CA SER A 565 -5.96 20.41 2.13
C SER A 565 -4.67 20.96 2.71
N LEU A 566 -3.93 20.10 3.40
CA LEU A 566 -2.61 20.36 3.92
C LEU A 566 -1.67 19.18 3.64
N TYR A 567 -0.66 19.41 2.82
CA TYR A 567 0.43 18.49 2.61
C TYR A 567 1.58 18.84 3.55
N VAL A 568 1.89 17.94 4.49
CA VAL A 568 2.85 18.17 5.56
C VAL A 568 4.17 17.49 5.22
N HIS A 569 5.21 18.30 5.06
CA HIS A 569 6.54 17.79 4.83
C HIS A 569 7.10 17.12 6.10
N GLN A 570 7.85 16.03 5.94
CA GLN A 570 8.35 15.14 7.01
C GLN A 570 7.29 14.34 7.78
N ALA A 571 5.99 14.51 7.53
CA ALA A 571 4.99 13.62 8.11
C ALA A 571 4.92 12.30 7.33
N ASN A 572 4.68 11.20 8.04
CA ASN A 572 4.44 9.87 7.46
C ASN A 572 2.95 9.48 7.57
N HIS A 573 2.59 8.26 7.19
CA HIS A 573 1.23 7.75 7.35
C HIS A 573 0.89 7.54 8.84
N GLY A 574 1.76 6.81 9.54
CA GLY A 574 1.42 6.18 10.81
C GLY A 574 1.26 7.12 12.01
N GLN A 575 2.11 8.14 12.14
CA GLN A 575 2.27 8.87 13.42
C GLN A 575 1.06 9.73 13.81
N PHE A 576 0.13 10.00 12.90
CA PHE A 576 -1.17 10.60 13.25
C PHE A 576 -1.97 9.71 14.22
N ASN A 577 -1.75 8.40 14.17
CA ASN A 577 -2.24 7.43 15.13
C ASN A 577 -1.16 7.11 16.16
N SER A 578 -1.45 7.25 17.45
CA SER A 578 -0.46 7.06 18.51
C SER A 578 0.00 5.61 18.71
N LYS A 579 -0.54 4.64 17.94
CA LYS A 579 -0.19 3.21 18.01
C LYS A 579 0.61 2.72 16.81
N TRP A 580 0.50 3.35 15.64
CA TRP A 580 1.09 2.85 14.39
C TRP A 580 2.57 3.22 14.23
N GLY A 581 2.98 4.40 14.71
CA GLY A 581 4.40 4.78 14.78
C GLY A 581 5.01 5.21 13.43
N ARG A 582 6.34 5.05 13.31
CA ARG A 582 7.17 5.59 12.20
C ARG A 582 7.21 4.72 10.95
N TYR A 583 6.80 3.47 11.07
CA TYR A 583 6.97 2.48 10.01
C TYR A 583 5.61 2.17 9.40
N ASP A 584 5.40 2.62 8.17
CA ASP A 584 4.08 2.59 7.50
C ASP A 584 3.77 1.25 6.80
N LEU A 585 4.72 0.32 6.73
CA LEU A 585 4.55 -0.97 6.06
C LEU A 585 4.49 -2.13 7.05
N ILE A 586 4.32 -3.34 6.52
CA ILE A 586 4.29 -4.56 7.32
C ILE A 586 5.68 -4.93 7.87
N PRO A 587 5.73 -5.62 9.03
CA PRO A 587 6.97 -6.17 9.57
C PRO A 587 7.75 -7.00 8.54
N GLY A 588 9.06 -6.75 8.43
CA GLY A 588 9.95 -7.39 7.46
C GLY A 588 10.21 -6.56 6.19
N VAL A 589 9.29 -5.64 5.85
CA VAL A 589 9.48 -4.66 4.76
C VAL A 589 9.84 -3.27 5.31
N ASN A 590 9.44 -2.97 6.55
CA ASN A 590 9.72 -1.72 7.25
C ASN A 590 11.18 -1.26 7.23
N GLN A 591 12.14 -2.19 7.23
CA GLN A 591 13.57 -1.87 7.19
C GLN A 591 14.02 -1.21 5.86
N LEU A 592 13.18 -1.27 4.82
CA LEU A 592 13.42 -0.62 3.52
C LEU A 592 13.02 0.87 3.52
N ILE A 593 12.15 1.29 4.43
CA ILE A 593 11.66 2.68 4.50
C ILE A 593 12.77 3.58 5.04
N ASP A 594 12.93 4.75 4.43
CA ASP A 594 13.76 5.83 4.93
C ASP A 594 12.99 6.61 6.00
N VAL A 595 13.09 6.16 7.26
CA VAL A 595 12.39 6.80 8.38
C VAL A 595 13.13 8.00 8.98
N ARG A 596 14.35 8.30 8.53
CA ARG A 596 15.17 9.42 9.03
C ARG A 596 14.55 10.81 8.82
N PRO A 597 14.00 11.15 7.64
CA PRO A 597 13.38 12.45 7.42
C PRO A 597 12.05 12.62 8.17
N ILE A 598 11.47 11.56 8.73
CA ILE A 598 10.17 11.61 9.40
C ILE A 598 10.30 12.45 10.69
N MET A 599 9.39 13.42 10.85
CA MET A 599 9.33 14.28 12.04
C MET A 599 8.99 13.49 13.30
N LYS A 600 9.05 14.12 14.46
CA LYS A 600 8.64 13.48 15.72
C LYS A 600 7.13 13.27 15.75
N ILE A 601 6.69 12.23 16.46
CA ILE A 601 5.27 11.91 16.58
C ILE A 601 4.49 13.03 17.27
N GLU A 602 5.09 13.70 18.24
CA GLU A 602 4.47 14.81 18.96
C GLU A 602 4.17 15.98 18.03
N ASP A 603 5.11 16.32 17.13
CA ASP A 603 4.94 17.40 16.15
C ASP A 603 3.84 17.05 15.14
N GLN A 604 3.84 15.84 14.60
CA GLN A 604 2.83 15.38 13.64
C GLN A 604 1.41 15.36 14.26
N GLN A 605 1.30 14.87 15.49
CA GLN A 605 0.05 14.89 16.24
C GLN A 605 -0.38 16.32 16.62
N HIS A 606 0.56 17.20 16.93
CA HIS A 606 0.26 18.61 17.22
C HIS A 606 -0.34 19.33 16.00
N ILE A 607 0.20 19.11 14.80
CA ILE A 607 -0.39 19.61 13.55
C ILE A 607 -1.82 19.09 13.40
N CYS A 608 -2.03 17.79 13.64
CA CYS A 608 -3.36 17.19 13.58
C CYS A 608 -4.33 17.81 14.60
N LYS A 609 -3.91 18.03 15.85
CA LYS A 609 -4.70 18.70 16.89
C LYS A 609 -5.15 20.09 16.46
N ILE A 610 -4.21 20.89 15.93
CA ILE A 610 -4.47 22.27 15.49
C ILE A 610 -5.59 22.30 14.45
N TYR A 611 -5.43 21.55 13.36
CA TYR A 611 -6.40 21.54 12.26
C TYR A 611 -7.71 20.86 12.64
N MET A 612 -7.67 19.77 13.42
CA MET A 612 -8.87 19.05 13.84
C MET A 612 -9.74 19.92 14.75
N SER A 613 -9.14 20.57 15.75
CA SER A 613 -9.88 21.47 16.64
C SER A 613 -10.42 22.68 15.86
N ALA A 614 -9.58 23.31 15.04
CA ALA A 614 -9.98 24.47 14.24
C ALA A 614 -11.19 24.15 13.34
N LEU A 615 -11.14 23.04 12.59
CA LEU A 615 -12.23 22.63 11.71
C LEU A 615 -13.54 22.40 12.47
N MET A 616 -13.48 21.63 13.56
CA MET A 616 -14.67 21.29 14.33
C MET A 616 -15.28 22.52 15.02
N ASN A 617 -14.46 23.46 15.49
CA ASN A 617 -14.94 24.72 16.07
C ASN A 617 -15.57 25.64 15.01
N ILE A 618 -15.01 25.71 13.79
CA ILE A 618 -15.63 26.46 12.68
C ILE A 618 -17.00 25.88 12.37
N VAL A 619 -17.07 24.58 12.07
CA VAL A 619 -18.25 23.98 11.45
C VAL A 619 -19.36 23.68 12.45
N LEU A 620 -19.00 23.23 13.67
CA LEU A 620 -19.96 22.75 14.65
C LEU A 620 -20.26 23.77 15.76
N LYS A 621 -19.44 24.82 15.89
CA LYS A 621 -19.62 25.91 16.88
C LYS A 621 -19.63 27.31 16.27
N ASN A 622 -19.58 27.42 14.94
CA ASN A 622 -19.61 28.68 14.20
C ASN A 622 -18.48 29.66 14.59
N GLN A 623 -17.31 29.14 14.96
CA GLN A 623 -16.14 29.93 15.34
C GLN A 623 -15.29 30.27 14.11
N MET A 624 -15.83 31.16 13.26
CA MET A 624 -15.26 31.51 11.95
C MET A 624 -13.86 32.12 12.00
N GLN A 625 -13.40 32.60 13.16
CA GLN A 625 -12.05 33.15 13.30
C GLN A 625 -10.92 32.16 12.98
N TYR A 626 -11.17 30.85 13.06
CA TYR A 626 -10.18 29.84 12.71
C TYR A 626 -10.10 29.56 11.20
N ARG A 627 -11.04 30.08 10.38
CA ARG A 627 -11.09 29.85 8.93
C ARG A 627 -9.79 30.23 8.24
N ILE A 628 -9.15 31.31 8.70
CA ILE A 628 -7.92 31.84 8.10
C ILE A 628 -6.78 30.80 8.06
N LEU A 629 -6.75 29.86 9.01
CA LEU A 629 -5.77 28.77 9.04
C LEU A 629 -5.87 27.82 7.82
N PHE A 630 -7.08 27.69 7.27
CA PHE A 630 -7.36 26.82 6.11
C PHE A 630 -7.15 27.57 4.80
N GLU A 631 -7.40 28.87 4.77
CA GLU A 631 -7.10 29.72 3.61
C GLU A 631 -5.59 29.81 3.37
N ASP A 632 -4.84 29.97 4.45
CA ASP A 632 -3.38 30.04 4.41
C ASP A 632 -2.77 29.49 5.71
N TYR A 633 -2.01 28.39 5.60
CA TYR A 633 -1.34 27.79 6.76
C TYR A 633 -0.40 28.76 7.48
N ARG A 634 0.08 29.80 6.78
CA ARG A 634 1.03 30.78 7.33
C ARG A 634 0.45 31.55 8.51
N ALA A 635 -0.87 31.71 8.56
CA ALA A 635 -1.57 32.31 9.69
C ALA A 635 -1.37 31.51 11.00
N GLY A 636 -1.06 30.22 10.91
CA GLY A 636 -0.82 29.32 12.03
C GLY A 636 0.65 29.11 12.41
N LEU A 637 1.62 29.74 11.72
CA LEU A 637 3.06 29.45 11.91
C LEU A 637 3.59 29.68 13.33
N THR A 638 2.89 30.48 14.15
CA THR A 638 3.23 30.64 15.57
C THR A 638 3.00 29.36 16.38
N TYR A 639 2.06 28.51 15.96
CA TYR A 639 1.68 27.27 16.65
C TYR A 639 2.09 26.01 15.89
N LEU A 640 2.26 26.09 14.56
CA LEU A 640 2.68 24.95 13.76
C LEU A 640 4.16 24.59 13.99
N PRO A 641 4.52 23.30 14.07
CA PRO A 641 5.90 22.85 14.06
C PRO A 641 6.66 23.33 12.82
N TYR A 642 7.98 23.50 12.97
CA TYR A 642 8.85 24.00 11.93
C TYR A 642 9.09 22.94 10.84
N THR A 643 8.36 23.04 9.74
CA THR A 643 8.54 22.24 8.50
C THR A 643 7.92 22.98 7.30
N ASN A 644 8.02 22.41 6.11
CA ASN A 644 7.34 22.92 4.92
C ASN A 644 5.88 22.45 4.89
N TYR A 645 4.98 23.34 4.49
CA TYR A 645 3.57 23.04 4.31
C TYR A 645 3.12 23.52 2.94
N ILE A 646 2.19 22.78 2.35
CA ILE A 646 1.51 23.18 1.12
C ILE A 646 0.01 23.03 1.37
N SER A 647 -0.74 24.11 1.18
CA SER A 647 -2.19 24.10 1.41
C SER A 647 -2.96 24.49 0.16
N THR A 648 -4.14 23.89 0.02
CA THR A 648 -5.15 24.31 -0.94
C THR A 648 -6.44 24.73 -0.23
N PHE A 649 -7.18 25.69 -0.80
CA PHE A 649 -8.45 26.17 -0.26
C PHE A 649 -9.41 26.57 -1.39
N GLN A 650 -10.68 26.25 -1.22
CA GLN A 650 -11.80 26.69 -2.06
C GLN A 650 -13.07 26.75 -1.21
N ASP A 651 -13.95 27.75 -1.40
CA ASP A 651 -15.19 27.86 -0.64
C ASP A 651 -16.47 27.97 -1.48
N SER A 652 -17.62 27.89 -0.80
CA SER A 652 -18.94 27.85 -1.44
C SER A 652 -19.41 29.16 -2.05
N ASN A 653 -18.71 30.27 -1.78
CA ASN A 653 -19.09 31.61 -2.24
C ASN A 653 -18.30 32.05 -3.47
N GLU A 654 -17.39 31.21 -3.96
CA GLU A 654 -16.48 31.55 -5.06
C GLU A 654 -17.13 31.38 -6.44
N ILE A 655 -16.82 32.31 -7.34
CA ILE A 655 -17.27 32.32 -8.73
C ILE A 655 -16.13 31.77 -9.60
N VAL A 656 -16.34 30.62 -10.23
CA VAL A 656 -15.34 30.00 -11.10
C VAL A 656 -15.23 30.73 -12.44
N ILE A 657 -14.06 31.32 -12.69
CA ILE A 657 -13.70 32.02 -13.94
C ILE A 657 -13.19 31.04 -14.99
N ALA A 658 -12.31 30.12 -14.57
CA ALA A 658 -11.69 29.13 -15.44
C ALA A 658 -11.43 27.82 -14.67
N ASN A 659 -12.07 26.73 -15.10
CA ASN A 659 -11.86 25.35 -14.64
C ASN A 659 -11.08 24.50 -15.65
N PHE A 660 -10.80 25.04 -16.83
CA PHE A 660 -10.03 24.39 -17.90
C PHE A 660 -10.65 23.11 -18.48
N GLU A 661 -11.94 22.84 -18.23
CA GLU A 661 -12.64 21.64 -18.73
C GLU A 661 -13.24 21.83 -20.14
N ASN A 662 -13.14 23.03 -20.72
CA ASN A 662 -13.61 23.31 -22.08
C ASN A 662 -12.74 22.62 -23.14
N TYR A 663 -13.38 21.92 -24.08
CA TYR A 663 -12.69 21.34 -25.24
C TYR A 663 -12.16 22.41 -26.20
N ASP A 664 -12.89 23.52 -26.37
CA ASP A 664 -12.39 24.69 -27.08
C ASP A 664 -11.53 25.53 -26.13
N VAL A 665 -10.22 25.39 -26.27
CA VAL A 665 -9.21 26.04 -25.43
C VAL A 665 -9.16 27.57 -25.60
N THR A 666 -9.91 28.14 -26.56
CA THR A 666 -10.04 29.59 -26.76
C THR A 666 -11.19 30.21 -25.94
N LEU A 667 -11.97 29.38 -25.24
CA LEU A 667 -13.15 29.80 -24.47
C LEU A 667 -12.94 29.57 -22.96
N GLY A 668 -13.30 30.56 -22.15
CA GLY A 668 -13.31 30.45 -20.68
C GLY A 668 -14.54 29.72 -20.15
N THR A 669 -14.54 29.40 -18.84
CA THR A 669 -15.67 28.70 -18.18
C THR A 669 -16.91 29.58 -18.10
N ILE A 670 -16.72 30.87 -17.86
CA ILE A 670 -17.80 31.85 -17.94
C ILE A 670 -18.14 32.12 -19.40
N SER A 671 -19.42 31.99 -19.75
CA SER A 671 -19.91 32.20 -21.11
C SER A 671 -19.43 33.53 -21.70
N GLY A 672 -18.97 33.50 -22.95
CA GLY A 672 -18.44 34.65 -23.68
C GLY A 672 -17.03 35.09 -23.30
N SER A 673 -16.41 34.50 -22.28
CA SER A 673 -15.01 34.75 -21.94
C SER A 673 -14.09 34.15 -23.00
N LYS A 674 -13.02 34.88 -23.37
CA LYS A 674 -12.07 34.49 -24.41
C LYS A 674 -10.67 34.32 -23.84
N ILE A 675 -9.97 33.31 -24.34
CA ILE A 675 -8.60 32.98 -23.98
C ILE A 675 -7.69 33.27 -25.16
N ASN A 676 -6.57 33.95 -24.90
CA ASN A 676 -5.50 34.19 -25.87
C ASN A 676 -4.17 33.73 -25.29
N ALA A 677 -3.32 33.15 -26.14
CA ALA A 677 -1.99 32.68 -25.78
C ALA A 677 -0.96 33.17 -26.80
N THR A 678 0.18 33.69 -26.33
CA THR A 678 1.27 34.16 -27.19
C THR A 678 2.61 33.72 -26.64
N ASN A 679 3.55 33.35 -27.52
CA ASN A 679 4.93 32.95 -27.17
C ASN A 679 5.02 31.80 -26.15
N LEU A 680 4.05 30.89 -26.14
CA LEU A 680 4.04 29.68 -25.31
C LEU A 680 4.40 28.47 -26.17
N LEU A 681 5.43 27.73 -25.76
CA LEU A 681 5.84 26.48 -26.38
C LEU A 681 4.81 25.38 -26.11
N LEU A 682 4.33 25.32 -24.87
CA LEU A 682 3.30 24.41 -24.41
C LEU A 682 2.25 25.18 -23.64
N TRP A 683 1.00 25.08 -24.08
CA TRP A 683 -0.15 25.54 -23.32
C TRP A 683 -1.37 24.68 -23.63
N GLY A 684 -2.24 24.52 -22.64
CA GLY A 684 -3.49 23.78 -22.82
C GLY A 684 -3.95 23.12 -21.54
N SER A 685 -5.15 22.54 -21.59
CA SER A 685 -5.68 21.77 -20.49
C SER A 685 -5.10 20.36 -20.50
N ILE A 686 -4.52 19.93 -19.39
CA ILE A 686 -4.10 18.55 -19.14
C ILE A 686 -4.88 17.99 -17.97
N TYR A 687 -5.22 16.70 -18.03
CA TYR A 687 -5.79 16.03 -16.88
C TYR A 687 -4.66 15.49 -16.01
N VAL A 688 -4.61 15.91 -14.74
CA VAL A 688 -3.59 15.46 -13.78
C VAL A 688 -4.22 14.46 -12.84
N ASP A 689 -3.93 13.17 -13.07
CA ASP A 689 -4.58 12.04 -12.37
C ASP A 689 -4.56 12.18 -10.84
N VAL A 690 -3.41 12.55 -10.25
CA VAL A 690 -3.26 12.68 -8.79
C VAL A 690 -4.20 13.72 -8.19
N TYR A 691 -4.60 14.74 -8.95
CA TYR A 691 -5.51 15.79 -8.51
C TYR A 691 -6.94 15.61 -9.05
N HIS A 692 -7.18 14.61 -9.90
CA HIS A 692 -8.43 14.39 -10.61
C HIS A 692 -8.99 15.65 -11.29
N SER A 693 -8.10 16.53 -11.78
CA SER A 693 -8.48 17.85 -12.28
C SER A 693 -7.89 18.12 -13.66
N ALA A 694 -8.68 18.80 -14.50
CA ALA A 694 -8.16 19.49 -15.67
C ALA A 694 -7.43 20.76 -15.20
N MET A 695 -6.13 20.83 -15.51
CA MET A 695 -5.27 21.95 -15.14
C MET A 695 -4.68 22.59 -16.39
N LEU A 696 -4.46 23.89 -16.35
CA LEU A 696 -3.70 24.60 -17.36
C LEU A 696 -2.22 24.32 -17.16
N ILE A 697 -1.55 23.77 -18.19
CA ILE A 697 -0.08 23.76 -18.26
C ILE A 697 0.39 24.99 -19.03
N LEU A 698 1.46 25.64 -18.57
CA LEU A 698 2.11 26.75 -19.27
C LEU A 698 3.62 26.56 -19.33
N GLN A 699 4.20 26.73 -20.52
CA GLN A 699 5.64 26.79 -20.76
C GLN A 699 5.94 27.83 -21.86
N PRO A 700 6.78 28.85 -21.61
CA PRO A 700 7.15 29.84 -22.62
C PRO A 700 8.12 29.26 -23.65
N ILE A 701 8.19 29.91 -24.83
CA ILE A 701 9.25 29.69 -25.80
C ILE A 701 10.56 30.28 -25.26
N GLU A 702 11.68 29.61 -25.49
CA GLU A 702 12.99 30.07 -25.05
C GLU A 702 13.28 31.51 -25.52
N ASN A 703 13.73 32.36 -24.60
CA ASN A 703 14.04 33.79 -24.80
C ASN A 703 12.86 34.69 -25.22
N LEU A 704 11.61 34.22 -25.11
CA LEU A 704 10.42 35.03 -25.34
C LEU A 704 9.55 35.11 -24.08
N VAL A 705 8.86 36.23 -23.91
CA VAL A 705 7.88 36.41 -22.83
C VAL A 705 6.60 35.72 -23.23
N GLY A 706 6.29 34.61 -22.56
CA GLY A 706 5.04 33.86 -22.72
C GLY A 706 3.89 34.58 -22.03
N LYS A 707 2.73 34.63 -22.69
CA LYS A 707 1.52 35.23 -22.12
C LYS A 707 0.30 34.34 -22.32
N TYR A 708 -0.49 34.19 -21.27
CA TYR A 708 -1.80 33.56 -21.31
C TYR A 708 -2.84 34.50 -20.69
N THR A 709 -3.79 34.95 -21.50
CA THR A 709 -4.74 36.00 -21.14
C THR A 709 -6.17 35.46 -21.16
N ILE A 710 -6.91 35.69 -20.09
CA ILE A 710 -8.35 35.42 -19.96
C ILE A 710 -9.07 36.77 -19.95
N ASN A 711 -9.91 37.01 -20.96
CA ASN A 711 -10.75 38.20 -21.07
C ASN A 711 -12.19 37.82 -20.74
N LEU A 712 -12.80 38.50 -19.78
CA LEU A 712 -14.17 38.26 -19.36
C LEU A 712 -15.14 39.12 -20.18
N GLN A 713 -16.32 38.58 -20.46
CA GLN A 713 -17.37 39.34 -21.14
C GLN A 713 -17.95 40.44 -20.26
N SER A 714 -17.93 40.27 -18.94
CA SER A 714 -18.52 41.19 -17.97
C SER A 714 -17.70 41.20 -16.69
N PRO A 715 -17.69 42.32 -15.95
CA PRO A 715 -16.89 42.46 -14.74
C PRO A 715 -17.43 41.58 -13.63
N ILE A 716 -16.53 40.99 -12.85
CA ILE A 716 -16.88 40.17 -11.69
C ILE A 716 -16.40 40.87 -10.43
N ASN A 717 -17.33 41.13 -9.51
CA ASN A 717 -17.02 41.74 -8.23
C ASN A 717 -16.52 40.70 -7.22
N GLY A 718 -15.55 41.09 -6.41
CA GLY A 718 -15.00 40.29 -5.32
C GLY A 718 -13.85 40.98 -4.62
N SER A 719 -13.37 40.36 -3.55
CA SER A 719 -12.24 40.82 -2.75
C SER A 719 -10.91 40.23 -3.22
N TYR A 720 -10.94 39.04 -3.83
CA TYR A 720 -9.74 38.33 -4.27
C TYR A 720 -9.95 37.57 -5.58
N VAL A 721 -8.90 37.48 -6.40
CA VAL A 721 -8.75 36.38 -7.38
C VAL A 721 -7.91 35.29 -6.73
N ARG A 722 -8.44 34.07 -6.72
CA ARG A 722 -7.77 32.90 -6.16
C ARG A 722 -7.56 31.85 -7.24
N PHE A 723 -6.41 31.19 -7.20
CA PHE A 723 -6.10 30.04 -8.06
C PHE A 723 -5.11 29.13 -7.36
N MET A 724 -5.07 27.87 -7.77
CA MET A 724 -4.08 26.92 -7.28
C MET A 724 -2.95 26.80 -8.30
N ILE A 725 -1.70 26.83 -7.86
CA ILE A 725 -0.53 26.76 -8.75
C ILE A 725 0.55 25.82 -8.21
N GLY A 726 1.16 25.05 -9.11
CA GLY A 726 2.36 24.25 -8.86
C GLY A 726 3.32 24.33 -10.04
N ARG A 727 4.48 23.66 -9.93
CA ARG A 727 5.44 23.55 -11.03
C ARG A 727 6.06 22.16 -11.13
N THR A 728 6.55 21.83 -12.32
CA THR A 728 7.12 20.50 -12.64
C THR A 728 8.65 20.46 -12.66
N SER A 729 9.33 21.62 -12.61
CA SER A 729 10.79 21.74 -12.77
C SER A 729 11.56 21.79 -11.43
N GLU A 730 12.82 21.36 -11.48
CA GLU A 730 13.81 21.56 -10.42
C GLU A 730 14.33 23.01 -10.44
N GLY A 731 14.36 23.70 -9.29
CA GLY A 731 14.89 25.07 -9.18
C GLY A 731 14.49 25.72 -7.85
N LEU A 732 15.13 26.81 -7.42
CA LEU A 732 14.85 27.40 -6.11
C LEU A 732 13.63 28.35 -6.12
N ILE A 733 13.50 29.24 -7.11
CA ILE A 733 12.40 30.21 -7.20
C ILE A 733 12.23 30.62 -8.68
N ASP A 734 11.06 30.34 -9.25
CA ASP A 734 10.65 30.88 -10.54
C ASP A 734 9.40 31.73 -10.33
N ASN A 735 9.47 33.00 -10.73
CA ASN A 735 8.41 33.97 -10.48
C ASN A 735 7.41 33.98 -11.64
N LEU A 736 6.14 33.78 -11.35
CA LEU A 736 5.06 34.02 -12.29
C LEU A 736 4.53 35.45 -12.08
N THR A 737 4.49 36.27 -13.13
CA THR A 737 3.83 37.57 -13.02
C THR A 737 2.36 37.42 -13.41
N VAL A 738 1.47 37.97 -12.61
CA VAL A 738 0.02 37.93 -12.81
C VAL A 738 -0.50 39.35 -12.89
N LEU A 739 -1.16 39.68 -14.00
CA LEU A 739 -1.82 40.97 -14.19
C LEU A 739 -3.33 40.79 -14.01
N LEU A 740 -3.95 41.63 -13.17
CA LEU A 740 -5.40 41.70 -12.99
C LEU A 740 -5.92 42.96 -13.66
N TRP A 741 -6.72 42.80 -14.72
CA TRP A 741 -7.32 43.90 -15.47
C TRP A 741 -8.70 44.24 -14.92
N TYR A 742 -8.98 45.51 -14.72
CA TYR A 742 -10.20 46.01 -14.09
C TYR A 742 -11.14 46.69 -15.08
N GLU A 743 -12.41 46.83 -14.70
CA GLU A 743 -13.45 47.50 -15.50
C GLU A 743 -13.11 48.94 -15.87
N ASN A 744 -12.39 49.65 -14.99
CA ASN A 744 -11.97 51.04 -15.22
C ASN A 744 -10.79 51.18 -16.20
N GLY A 745 -10.30 50.07 -16.80
CA GLY A 745 -9.18 50.04 -17.73
C GLY A 745 -7.79 50.06 -17.09
N THR A 746 -7.71 50.06 -15.76
CA THR A 746 -6.44 49.91 -15.02
C THR A 746 -6.10 48.44 -14.78
N PHE A 747 -4.88 48.16 -14.33
CA PHE A 747 -4.47 46.82 -13.91
C PHE A 747 -3.54 46.87 -12.70
N ASP A 748 -3.57 45.81 -11.89
CA ASP A 748 -2.55 45.54 -10.88
C ASP A 748 -1.62 44.43 -11.36
N SER A 749 -0.36 44.47 -10.91
CA SER A 749 0.67 43.49 -11.27
C SER A 749 1.23 42.83 -10.01
N PHE A 750 1.13 41.51 -9.94
CA PHE A 750 1.60 40.70 -8.81
C PHE A 750 2.71 39.75 -9.25
N VAL A 751 3.77 39.66 -8.45
CA VAL A 751 4.80 38.63 -8.61
C VAL A 751 4.48 37.49 -7.66
N VAL A 752 4.16 36.34 -8.23
CA VAL A 752 3.74 35.15 -7.50
C VAL A 752 4.92 34.20 -7.35
N HIS A 753 5.33 33.98 -6.10
CA HIS A 753 6.41 33.06 -5.74
C HIS A 753 5.88 31.64 -5.60
N VAL A 754 6.13 30.79 -6.59
CA VAL A 754 5.70 29.38 -6.58
C VAL A 754 6.75 28.53 -5.89
N LEU A 755 6.35 27.73 -4.88
CA LEU A 755 7.27 26.83 -4.20
C LEU A 755 7.87 25.80 -5.18
N PRO A 756 9.12 25.34 -4.96
CA PRO A 756 9.65 24.17 -5.67
C PRO A 756 8.79 22.94 -5.53
N ALA A 757 8.88 22.07 -6.55
CA ALA A 757 8.48 20.69 -6.40
C ALA A 757 9.23 20.11 -5.20
N LEU A 758 8.48 19.64 -4.20
CA LEU A 758 9.09 19.07 -3.01
C LEU A 758 9.67 17.72 -3.38
N SER A 759 10.90 17.46 -2.95
CA SER A 759 11.53 16.18 -3.20
C SER A 759 11.33 15.25 -2.01
N LYS A 760 11.14 13.96 -2.30
CA LYS A 760 11.04 12.93 -1.28
C LYS A 760 11.82 11.69 -1.69
N ARG A 761 12.23 10.94 -0.68
CA ARG A 761 12.81 9.61 -0.85
C ARG A 761 12.23 8.71 0.24
N ILE A 762 11.21 7.94 -0.12
CA ILE A 762 10.46 7.10 0.82
C ILE A 762 11.25 5.84 1.15
N PHE A 763 11.93 5.22 0.18
CA PHE A 763 12.73 4.02 0.40
C PHE A 763 14.22 4.35 0.44
N LYS A 764 15.00 3.65 1.29
CA LYS A 764 16.45 3.87 1.45
C LYS A 764 17.23 3.79 0.11
N LEU A 765 16.70 3.04 -0.86
CA LEU A 765 17.33 2.69 -2.14
C LEU A 765 16.62 3.26 -3.37
N SER A 766 15.49 3.96 -3.19
CA SER A 766 14.81 4.60 -4.33
C SER A 766 15.56 5.86 -4.75
N SER A 767 15.39 6.25 -6.02
CA SER A 767 15.71 7.61 -6.44
C SER A 767 14.89 8.62 -5.64
N THR A 768 15.41 9.84 -5.56
CA THR A 768 14.61 10.98 -5.11
C THR A 768 13.48 11.20 -6.14
N GLU A 769 12.26 11.29 -5.66
CA GLU A 769 11.07 11.62 -6.44
C GLU A 769 10.70 13.08 -6.19
N TYR A 770 10.27 13.79 -7.23
CA TYR A 770 9.70 15.12 -7.09
C TYR A 770 8.19 15.05 -7.07
N VAL A 771 7.61 15.67 -6.07
CA VAL A 771 6.17 15.77 -5.87
C VAL A 771 5.74 17.12 -6.37
N THR A 772 5.03 17.13 -7.49
CA THR A 772 4.32 18.32 -7.97
C THR A 772 3.19 18.62 -6.99
N ALA A 773 3.43 19.60 -6.14
CA ALA A 773 2.49 20.06 -5.13
C ALA A 773 1.90 21.40 -5.56
N VAL A 774 0.58 21.52 -5.51
CA VAL A 774 -0.15 22.72 -5.90
C VAL A 774 -0.56 23.49 -4.64
N GLN A 775 -0.31 24.79 -4.61
CA GLN A 775 -0.66 25.67 -3.48
C GLN A 775 -1.68 26.73 -3.90
N THR A 776 -2.49 27.19 -2.96
CA THR A 776 -3.40 28.33 -3.19
C THR A 776 -2.66 29.66 -3.20
N MET A 777 -2.97 30.49 -4.19
CA MET A 777 -2.58 31.90 -4.28
C MET A 777 -3.84 32.76 -4.22
N SER A 778 -3.81 33.81 -3.40
CA SER A 778 -4.91 34.79 -3.31
C SER A 778 -4.34 36.17 -3.61
N LEU A 779 -4.85 36.81 -4.65
CA LEU A 779 -4.45 38.16 -5.08
C LEU A 779 -5.61 39.13 -4.78
N PRO A 780 -5.37 40.22 -4.03
CA PRO A 780 -6.42 41.17 -3.69
C PRO A 780 -6.92 41.91 -4.92
N LEU A 781 -8.22 42.20 -4.95
CA LEU A 781 -8.88 43.01 -5.96
C LEU A 781 -9.19 44.41 -5.42
N ALA A 782 -8.78 45.44 -6.17
CA ALA A 782 -9.17 46.82 -5.87
C ALA A 782 -10.52 47.20 -6.50
N TYR A 783 -10.88 46.57 -7.62
CA TYR A 783 -12.07 46.84 -8.43
C TYR A 783 -12.60 45.54 -9.04
N PRO A 784 -13.84 45.52 -9.58
CA PRO A 784 -14.34 44.40 -10.35
C PRO A 784 -13.39 44.00 -11.49
N VAL A 785 -13.06 42.71 -11.57
CA VAL A 785 -12.09 42.17 -12.52
C VAL A 785 -12.75 41.92 -13.88
N MET A 786 -12.09 42.36 -14.95
CA MET A 786 -12.47 42.16 -16.36
C MET A 786 -11.56 41.17 -17.08
N GLY A 787 -10.39 40.87 -16.53
CA GLY A 787 -9.48 39.91 -17.13
C GLY A 787 -8.26 39.62 -16.28
N LEU A 788 -7.51 38.62 -16.71
CA LEU A 788 -6.31 38.12 -16.06
C LEU A 788 -5.27 37.80 -17.13
N GLU A 789 -4.01 38.12 -16.89
CA GLU A 789 -2.88 37.69 -17.74
C GLU A 789 -1.78 37.05 -16.90
N PHE A 790 -1.40 35.82 -17.25
CA PHE A 790 -0.18 35.17 -16.76
C PHE A 790 0.97 35.53 -17.69
N VAL A 791 2.03 36.11 -17.14
CA VAL A 791 3.25 36.51 -17.86
C VAL A 791 4.43 35.71 -17.33
N ILE A 792 5.07 34.96 -18.22
CA ILE A 792 6.15 34.03 -17.89
C ILE A 792 7.42 34.47 -18.62
N ASN A 793 8.45 34.78 -17.83
CA ASN A 793 9.75 35.22 -18.33
C ASN A 793 10.83 34.13 -18.27
N ASP A 794 10.62 33.07 -17.47
CA ASP A 794 11.60 32.01 -17.26
C ASP A 794 11.35 30.81 -18.20
N THR A 795 12.39 30.43 -18.93
CA THR A 795 12.34 29.41 -19.99
C THR A 795 12.33 27.97 -19.46
N ASN A 796 12.70 27.75 -18.20
CA ASN A 796 12.95 26.41 -17.66
C ASN A 796 11.82 25.85 -16.78
N ALA A 797 10.77 26.63 -16.53
CA ALA A 797 9.67 26.24 -15.66
C ALA A 797 8.39 25.92 -16.44
N GLN A 798 7.75 24.80 -16.10
CA GLN A 798 6.34 24.57 -16.46
C GLN A 798 5.48 24.80 -15.24
N PHE A 799 4.45 25.63 -15.41
CA PHE A 799 3.47 25.91 -14.37
C PHE A 799 2.21 25.09 -14.61
N LEU A 800 1.64 24.56 -13.53
CA LEU A 800 0.32 23.94 -13.51
C LEU A 800 -0.62 24.84 -12.72
N ILE A 801 -1.73 25.25 -13.32
CA ILE A 801 -2.71 26.14 -12.71
C ILE A 801 -4.07 25.44 -12.71
N ASP A 802 -4.72 25.40 -11.56
CA ASP A 802 -6.06 24.82 -11.37
C ASP A 802 -7.03 25.86 -10.80
N ASN A 803 -8.30 25.76 -11.21
CA ASN A 803 -9.45 26.57 -10.81
C ASN A 803 -9.14 28.03 -10.48
N ILE A 804 -9.36 28.92 -11.44
CA ILE A 804 -9.31 30.36 -11.20
C ILE A 804 -10.70 30.82 -10.78
N VAL A 805 -10.78 31.48 -9.63
CA VAL A 805 -12.03 31.92 -9.02
C VAL A 805 -11.95 33.37 -8.55
N VAL A 806 -13.09 34.05 -8.51
CA VAL A 806 -13.26 35.29 -7.74
C VAL A 806 -13.92 34.94 -6.40
N ALA A 807 -13.32 35.40 -5.31
CA ALA A 807 -13.78 35.17 -3.93
C ALA A 807 -14.11 36.51 -3.25
N ASN A 808 -15.02 36.47 -2.26
CA ASN A 808 -15.37 37.61 -1.40
C ASN A 808 -14.63 37.59 -0.06
#